data_AF-A0A328WBJ5-F1
#
_entry.id   AF-A0A328WBJ5-F1
#
_cell.length_a   1.000
_cell.length_b   1.000
_cell.length_c   1.000
_cell.angle_alpha   90.00
_cell.angle_beta   90.00
_cell.angle_gamma   90.00
#
_symmetry.space_group_name_H-M   'P 1'
#
loop_
_entity.id
_entity.type
_entity.pdbx_description
1 polymer ?
#
loop_
_entity_poly.entity_id
_entity_poly.type
_entity_poly.pdbx_seq_one_letter_code
_entity_poly.pdbx_strand_id
1 'polypeptide(L)'
;MLNNVNVQEETAHKDLMQLKQQFENPDATYRPQPFWFLNHELAKPELESQIQSMYEAGVGGVVLHARHGMQTTYLSPAFMEALEFCTLECKKRNMVVWLYDEDNWPSGTLGGKLTRQHPEYRMRYLRIEEKRYTFDGQQQGLKLDFARYDHNELIAILAYRAAWQDGEWLLCDEPEDLTHVWGREWTPTTEDPYIVLACWSCEIAEGITFTNGYYLDTLNPEAVQAFIRMSYDPFQSLQEYFGTTIQGVFTDEPGLMIHDGFFGVEAIRTAVHDVGATLPGMVFAWTKGMAERYQQENGYDLIPRLGALLYNMVDGSRSTKQQYYDTITRWYVEGYHHAIRLWCERHGLLYIGHTLEEPVWGQARSQGNQTRVLQQFHYAGVDYLTPGIGTKENPHRIVSVKTAASVAQLNSKERVICESFGASGHGYSMRERRLDANFMAFLGVNLFIPHAFYYSFAGYRKTDFPPTEFKHAPHWPHYRAFADYLGRLSLLGASGKRTPEVLLLSPIHTVYEVMFASGESNMHPASDALFSLLSDRMLRRSIDYDYVDESQLREASFMDGEGVRFNGCGNIYSVLIMPEIEVMSKDIAADLVSYVKQGGTLIAVGAIPRHSECLHHDPELAKHMHALFGSTPQHNELRSIGKGYALFYSLENLPLPDPIDSLCERVSGLLRKTPVLRWKMIEGQHEDLISVERLFGNRVYVWLMNWSENPVSMKLDAMEAKYRFEEWGLDSGKIRRLANDSVLTYAPGELRVLSVVPEESPIGSIEQMFDVMRDAEDVTLLDNLWRFQTLEPNVLLLDQWQVTLNDRQSRMNATMPGQVNTYRTSFTMTQELIERLQSPSGGGLPDQSNNNPSPKIELILDDVEQKIPSHIGFLQRRRNLEIFVNGVRQNALQPSTWQDQHYASVDITPHLLAGENELEILTVSLLEPMPVISFPAFLIGPFVIEDERRLNTSPEHMFGCWASAGYPYYAGAGEYSQEVDLTQVSLAPDEELWLEVEDIRETASLYVNDMEAGIRLWPPYHWNITPYVEQGSNWITIRAANTLENLYGKTALPSGMNGRVKLVRRTLSNRL
;
A
#
# COMPACT_ATOMS: atom_id res chain seq x y z
N MET A 1 8.05 37.09 33.43
CA MET A 1 7.27 36.94 32.19
C MET A 1 8.08 37.27 30.94
N LEU A 2 8.85 38.37 30.88
CA LEU A 2 9.71 38.71 29.71
C LEU A 2 10.79 37.66 29.38
N ASN A 3 11.41 36.99 30.38
CA ASN A 3 12.41 35.95 30.11
C ASN A 3 11.84 34.62 29.57
N ASN A 4 10.53 34.34 29.73
CA ASN A 4 9.93 33.10 29.20
C ASN A 4 9.46 33.24 27.75
N VAL A 5 9.12 34.45 27.30
CA VAL A 5 8.73 34.73 25.92
C VAL A 5 9.93 34.65 24.99
N ASN A 6 11.08 35.24 25.38
CA ASN A 6 12.32 35.15 24.59
C ASN A 6 12.82 33.71 24.38
N VAL A 7 12.70 32.84 25.40
CA VAL A 7 13.16 31.43 25.29
C VAL A 7 12.25 30.61 24.37
N GLN A 8 10.94 30.86 24.36
CA GLN A 8 9.99 30.20 23.46
C GLN A 8 10.18 30.64 22.00
N GLU A 9 10.43 31.93 21.76
CA GLU A 9 10.74 32.45 20.41
C GLU A 9 12.09 31.93 19.89
N GLU A 10 13.13 31.86 20.72
CA GLU A 10 14.43 31.29 20.34
C GLU A 10 14.33 29.80 20.00
N THR A 11 13.52 29.04 20.74
CA THR A 11 13.32 27.59 20.49
C THR A 11 12.55 27.38 19.18
N ALA A 12 11.44 28.09 18.97
CA ALA A 12 10.66 28.01 17.74
C ALA A 12 11.46 28.45 16.50
N HIS A 13 12.35 29.43 16.65
CA HIS A 13 13.26 29.84 15.58
C HIS A 13 14.25 28.74 15.22
N LYS A 14 14.84 28.08 16.23
CA LYS A 14 15.77 26.96 16.03
C LYS A 14 15.09 25.76 15.36
N ASP A 15 13.88 25.41 15.80
CA ASP A 15 13.10 24.31 15.23
C ASP A 15 12.74 24.57 13.75
N LEU A 16 12.40 25.83 13.41
CA LEU A 16 12.16 26.21 12.01
C LEU A 16 13.42 26.13 11.15
N MET A 17 14.57 26.56 11.67
CA MET A 17 15.85 26.45 10.95
C MET A 17 16.22 24.98 10.71
N GLN A 18 16.00 24.11 11.70
CA GLN A 18 16.18 22.67 11.54
C GLN A 18 15.20 22.09 10.50
N LEU A 19 13.92 22.49 10.52
CA LEU A 19 12.94 22.06 9.53
C LEU A 19 13.36 22.46 8.11
N LYS A 20 13.85 23.68 7.91
CA LYS A 20 14.35 24.13 6.59
C LYS A 20 15.55 23.30 6.12
N GLN A 21 16.50 23.03 7.01
CA GLN A 21 17.68 22.21 6.70
C GLN A 21 17.28 20.78 6.33
N GLN A 22 16.39 20.16 7.11
CA GLN A 22 15.86 18.82 6.83
C GLN A 22 14.97 18.80 5.60
N PHE A 23 14.30 19.90 5.24
CA PHE A 23 13.51 19.97 4.02
C PHE A 23 14.39 19.97 2.77
N GLU A 24 15.54 20.65 2.82
CA GLU A 24 16.52 20.59 1.75
C GLU A 24 17.10 19.18 1.60
N ASN A 25 17.53 18.58 2.72
CA ASN A 25 18.06 17.21 2.79
C ASN A 25 17.45 16.42 3.97
N PRO A 26 16.41 15.60 3.73
CA PRO A 26 15.74 14.85 4.78
C PRO A 26 16.66 13.85 5.49
N ASP A 27 16.49 13.73 6.80
CA ASP A 27 17.14 12.69 7.60
C ASP A 27 16.59 11.29 7.27
N ALA A 28 17.37 10.26 7.59
CA ALA A 28 17.04 8.85 7.34
C ALA A 28 15.66 8.43 7.90
N THR A 29 15.23 8.98 9.03
CA THR A 29 13.94 8.66 9.66
C THR A 29 12.72 9.16 8.89
N TYR A 30 12.90 10.07 7.94
CA TYR A 30 11.83 10.58 7.07
C TYR A 30 11.88 9.99 5.67
N ARG A 31 13.03 9.46 5.26
CA ARG A 31 13.22 8.79 3.97
C ARG A 31 12.46 7.46 3.91
N PRO A 32 12.12 6.97 2.71
CA PRO A 32 11.43 5.68 2.57
C PRO A 32 12.24 4.54 3.20
N GLN A 33 11.52 3.59 3.78
CA GLN A 33 12.07 2.44 4.49
C GLN A 33 11.44 1.15 3.94
N PRO A 34 11.85 0.70 2.74
CA PRO A 34 11.17 -0.38 2.01
C PRO A 34 11.24 -1.72 2.71
N PHE A 35 10.30 -2.60 2.36
CA PHE A 35 10.50 -4.02 2.54
C PHE A 35 11.66 -4.48 1.67
N TRP A 36 12.71 -5.00 2.30
CA TRP A 36 13.80 -5.66 1.60
C TRP A 36 13.64 -7.16 1.72
N PHE A 37 13.17 -7.77 0.64
CA PHE A 37 12.93 -9.20 0.53
C PHE A 37 14.25 -9.96 0.47
N LEU A 38 14.61 -10.56 1.60
CA LEU A 38 15.73 -11.48 1.77
C LEU A 38 15.35 -12.84 1.18
N ASN A 39 15.42 -12.96 -0.14
CA ASN A 39 14.75 -14.02 -0.90
C ASN A 39 15.70 -14.94 -1.69
N HIS A 40 16.96 -15.10 -1.27
CA HIS A 40 17.91 -16.05 -1.86
C HIS A 40 18.94 -16.53 -0.81
N GLU A 41 20.07 -17.09 -1.24
CA GLU A 41 21.28 -17.21 -0.44
C GLU A 41 21.85 -15.81 -0.12
N LEU A 42 21.93 -15.49 1.18
CA LEU A 42 22.24 -14.15 1.70
C LEU A 42 23.76 -13.95 1.85
N ALA A 43 24.44 -13.69 0.73
CA ALA A 43 25.89 -13.50 0.71
C ALA A 43 26.26 -12.09 1.21
N LYS A 44 27.14 -12.00 2.22
CA LYS A 44 27.57 -10.73 2.83
C LYS A 44 28.04 -9.66 1.84
N PRO A 45 28.88 -9.94 0.83
CA PRO A 45 29.29 -8.92 -0.14
C PRO A 45 28.13 -8.33 -0.94
N GLU A 46 27.13 -9.14 -1.27
CA GLU A 46 25.94 -8.66 -1.98
C GLU A 46 25.05 -7.83 -1.04
N LEU A 47 24.83 -8.30 0.19
CA LEU A 47 24.07 -7.54 1.20
C LEU A 47 24.68 -6.14 1.41
N GLU A 48 26.01 -6.04 1.56
CA GLU A 48 26.70 -4.75 1.70
C GLU A 48 26.55 -3.87 0.45
N SER A 49 26.76 -4.44 -0.74
CA SER A 49 26.61 -3.73 -2.02
C SER A 49 25.19 -3.17 -2.21
N GLN A 50 24.18 -3.97 -1.88
CA GLN A 50 22.78 -3.56 -1.96
C GLN A 50 22.45 -2.45 -0.96
N ILE A 51 22.88 -2.56 0.30
CA ILE A 51 22.69 -1.51 1.31
C ILE A 51 23.41 -0.22 0.89
N GLN A 52 24.61 -0.31 0.32
CA GLN A 52 25.33 0.85 -0.21
C GLN A 52 24.53 1.54 -1.32
N SER A 53 24.03 0.77 -2.29
CA SER A 53 23.19 1.27 -3.38
C SER A 53 21.93 1.96 -2.85
N MET A 54 21.24 1.35 -1.88
CA MET A 54 20.07 1.95 -1.22
C MET A 54 20.41 3.29 -0.54
N TYR A 55 21.52 3.36 0.19
CA TYR A 55 21.98 4.58 0.84
C TYR A 55 22.26 5.71 -0.16
N GLU A 56 22.96 5.40 -1.26
CA GLU A 56 23.25 6.36 -2.34
C GLU A 56 21.97 6.87 -2.99
N ALA A 57 20.99 5.98 -3.23
CA ALA A 57 19.66 6.31 -3.70
C ALA A 57 18.77 7.03 -2.67
N GLY A 58 19.28 7.33 -1.47
CA GLY A 58 18.56 8.11 -0.46
C GLY A 58 17.48 7.35 0.30
N VAL A 59 17.57 6.03 0.36
CA VAL A 59 16.75 5.18 1.24
C VAL A 59 17.18 5.38 2.69
N GLY A 60 16.21 5.50 3.60
CA GLY A 60 16.45 5.82 5.00
C GLY A 60 16.69 4.62 5.90
N GLY A 61 16.26 3.44 5.47
CA GLY A 61 16.33 2.22 6.25
C GLY A 61 15.67 1.07 5.52
N VAL A 62 15.54 -0.08 6.19
CA VAL A 62 14.96 -1.28 5.59
C VAL A 62 14.12 -2.04 6.61
N VAL A 63 13.04 -2.65 6.13
CA VAL A 63 12.36 -3.74 6.84
C VAL A 63 12.95 -5.05 6.33
N LEU A 64 13.70 -5.74 7.18
CA LEU A 64 14.39 -6.99 6.83
C LEU A 64 13.38 -8.14 6.77
N HIS A 65 12.87 -8.43 5.58
CA HIS A 65 11.73 -9.32 5.39
C HIS A 65 12.16 -10.65 4.75
N ALA A 66 11.96 -11.75 5.47
CA ALA A 66 12.13 -13.10 4.92
C ALA A 66 11.03 -13.39 3.90
N ARG A 67 11.38 -13.67 2.64
CA ARG A 67 10.40 -13.81 1.55
C ARG A 67 10.67 -15.03 0.68
N HIS A 68 9.63 -15.48 -0.01
CA HIS A 68 9.58 -16.50 -1.04
C HIS A 68 10.88 -16.63 -1.85
N GLY A 69 11.52 -17.79 -1.75
CA GLY A 69 12.75 -18.11 -2.45
C GLY A 69 14.02 -17.99 -1.60
N MET A 70 13.91 -17.55 -0.34
CA MET A 70 15.00 -17.62 0.63
C MET A 70 15.53 -19.06 0.76
N GLN A 71 16.86 -19.23 0.68
CA GLN A 71 17.51 -20.54 0.82
C GLN A 71 18.02 -20.79 2.25
N THR A 72 18.16 -19.72 3.05
CA THR A 72 18.53 -19.79 4.46
C THR A 72 17.28 -20.08 5.29
N THR A 73 17.32 -21.03 6.22
CA THR A 73 16.17 -21.31 7.08
C THR A 73 15.87 -20.12 8.01
N TYR A 74 14.61 -19.68 8.05
CA TYR A 74 14.14 -18.59 8.91
C TYR A 74 14.53 -18.82 10.38
N LEU A 75 15.04 -17.77 11.04
CA LEU A 75 15.54 -17.76 12.43
C LEU A 75 16.64 -18.79 12.75
N SER A 76 17.28 -19.38 11.74
CA SER A 76 18.50 -20.16 11.94
C SER A 76 19.67 -19.26 12.36
N PRO A 77 20.74 -19.81 12.97
CA PRO A 77 21.93 -19.02 13.30
C PRO A 77 22.50 -18.23 12.11
N ALA A 78 22.49 -18.81 10.91
CA ALA A 78 22.94 -18.15 9.69
C ALA A 78 22.03 -16.98 9.28
N PHE A 79 20.71 -17.12 9.46
CA PHE A 79 19.77 -16.03 9.22
C PHE A 79 19.97 -14.88 10.22
N MET A 80 20.13 -15.21 11.51
CA MET A 80 20.38 -14.20 12.55
C MET A 80 21.71 -13.47 12.32
N GLU A 81 22.75 -14.17 11.86
CA GLU A 81 24.02 -13.57 11.47
C GLU A 81 23.87 -12.62 10.26
N ALA A 82 23.00 -12.96 9.29
CA ALA A 82 22.70 -12.07 8.18
C ALA A 82 21.96 -10.80 8.64
N LEU A 83 20.98 -10.91 9.54
CA LEU A 83 20.29 -9.75 10.13
C LEU A 83 21.26 -8.84 10.90
N GLU A 84 22.14 -9.42 11.70
CA GLU A 84 23.18 -8.68 12.42
C GLU A 84 24.12 -7.96 11.44
N PHE A 85 24.57 -8.65 10.39
CA PHE A 85 25.42 -8.07 9.36
C PHE A 85 24.74 -6.88 8.67
N CYS A 86 23.49 -7.03 8.23
CA CYS A 86 22.72 -5.94 7.64
C CYS A 86 22.56 -4.76 8.60
N THR A 87 22.31 -5.05 9.89
CA THR A 87 22.20 -4.02 10.94
C THR A 87 23.49 -3.22 11.10
N LEU A 88 24.64 -3.90 11.14
CA LEU A 88 25.95 -3.24 11.21
C LEU A 88 26.23 -2.39 9.97
N GLU A 89 25.90 -2.87 8.78
CA GLU A 89 26.06 -2.11 7.54
C GLU A 89 25.14 -0.87 7.46
N CYS A 90 23.90 -0.99 7.95
CA CYS A 90 22.98 0.15 8.06
C CYS A 90 23.48 1.18 9.08
N LYS A 91 23.99 0.72 10.23
CA LYS A 91 24.57 1.60 11.27
C LYS A 91 25.73 2.44 10.74
N LYS A 92 26.63 1.87 9.93
CA LYS A 92 27.75 2.59 9.29
C LYS A 92 27.28 3.75 8.40
N ARG A 93 26.06 3.65 7.86
CA ARG A 93 25.47 4.58 6.89
C ARG A 93 24.35 5.44 7.48
N ASN A 94 24.15 5.39 8.80
CA ASN A 94 23.08 6.10 9.51
C ASN A 94 21.67 5.75 8.97
N MET A 95 21.46 4.49 8.59
CA MET A 95 20.16 3.95 8.18
C MET A 95 19.48 3.23 9.34
N VAL A 96 18.15 3.20 9.33
CA VAL A 96 17.34 2.48 10.32
C VAL A 96 17.00 1.06 9.88
N VAL A 97 16.76 0.17 10.84
CA VAL A 97 16.36 -1.22 10.61
C VAL A 97 15.07 -1.53 11.36
N TRP A 98 14.17 -2.23 10.67
CA TRP A 98 13.01 -2.89 11.25
C TRP A 98 13.16 -4.39 11.05
N LEU A 99 12.85 -5.15 12.11
CA LEU A 99 12.75 -6.60 12.01
C LEU A 99 11.35 -6.96 11.57
N TYR A 100 11.24 -7.89 10.65
CA TYR A 100 9.96 -8.44 10.22
C TYR A 100 9.69 -9.74 11.00
N ASP A 101 8.49 -9.92 11.53
CA ASP A 101 8.20 -10.96 12.54
C ASP A 101 7.81 -12.33 11.98
N GLU A 102 7.91 -12.55 10.67
CA GLU A 102 7.37 -13.73 9.99
C GLU A 102 8.26 -14.27 8.85
N ASP A 103 8.12 -15.57 8.55
CA ASP A 103 8.60 -16.22 7.33
C ASP A 103 7.55 -16.10 6.23
N ASN A 104 7.79 -15.24 5.24
CA ASN A 104 6.79 -14.71 4.31
C ASN A 104 5.76 -13.81 4.99
N TRP A 105 4.49 -14.14 4.89
CA TRP A 105 3.33 -13.33 5.23
C TRP A 105 2.11 -14.26 5.17
N PRO A 106 1.06 -14.05 5.98
CA PRO A 106 0.90 -13.03 7.03
C PRO A 106 1.51 -13.43 8.38
N SER A 107 1.72 -12.43 9.24
CA SER A 107 2.20 -12.61 10.62
C SER A 107 1.30 -13.54 11.42
N GLY A 108 1.92 -14.43 12.21
CA GLY A 108 1.21 -15.43 13.00
C GLY A 108 1.20 -16.83 12.36
N THR A 109 1.93 -17.05 11.27
CA THR A 109 2.08 -18.38 10.66
C THR A 109 3.34 -19.11 11.13
N LEU A 110 4.42 -18.40 11.40
CA LEU A 110 5.78 -18.89 11.60
C LEU A 110 6.23 -19.88 10.50
N GLY A 111 5.94 -19.57 9.23
CA GLY A 111 6.14 -20.51 8.11
C GLY A 111 5.39 -21.86 8.31
N GLY A 112 4.28 -21.83 9.06
CA GLY A 112 3.49 -22.98 9.53
C GLY A 112 4.16 -23.83 10.62
N LYS A 113 5.36 -23.48 11.10
CA LYS A 113 6.14 -24.32 12.03
C LYS A 113 5.43 -24.54 13.36
N LEU A 114 4.89 -23.47 13.94
CA LEU A 114 4.21 -23.51 15.24
C LEU A 114 3.01 -24.46 15.20
N THR A 115 2.13 -24.31 14.21
CA THR A 115 0.88 -25.07 14.09
C THR A 115 1.04 -26.51 13.60
N ARG A 116 2.19 -26.84 12.98
CA ARG A 116 2.60 -28.24 12.76
C ARG A 116 3.05 -28.93 14.05
N GLN A 117 3.72 -28.21 14.94
CA GLN A 117 4.19 -28.74 16.24
C GLN A 117 3.07 -28.79 17.29
N HIS A 118 2.16 -27.82 17.24
CA HIS A 118 1.06 -27.65 18.19
C HIS A 118 -0.27 -27.48 17.45
N PRO A 119 -0.90 -28.59 17.00
CA PRO A 119 -2.20 -28.54 16.34
C PRO A 119 -3.30 -27.86 17.18
N GLU A 120 -3.19 -27.90 18.50
CA GLU A 120 -4.09 -27.23 19.44
C GLU A 120 -4.07 -25.70 19.38
N TYR A 121 -3.09 -25.09 18.69
CA TYR A 121 -2.94 -23.64 18.50
C TYR A 121 -3.43 -23.15 17.13
N ARG A 122 -4.05 -24.02 16.33
CA ARG A 122 -4.60 -23.67 15.02
C ARG A 122 -5.87 -22.83 15.18
N MET A 123 -5.99 -21.80 14.34
CA MET A 123 -7.19 -20.97 14.27
C MET A 123 -8.44 -21.83 14.07
N ARG A 124 -9.51 -21.43 14.76
CA ARG A 124 -10.81 -22.08 14.67
C ARG A 124 -11.88 -21.07 14.30
N TYR A 125 -12.93 -21.57 13.66
CA TYR A 125 -14.12 -20.80 13.32
C TYR A 125 -15.35 -21.49 13.87
N LEU A 126 -16.38 -20.72 14.18
CA LEU A 126 -17.72 -21.22 14.43
C LEU A 126 -18.46 -21.21 13.12
N ARG A 127 -18.81 -22.39 12.59
CA ARG A 127 -19.65 -22.55 11.41
C ARG A 127 -21.06 -22.90 11.82
N ILE A 128 -22.05 -22.17 11.30
CA ILE A 128 -23.47 -22.36 11.61
C ILE A 128 -24.21 -22.76 10.32
N GLU A 129 -24.73 -23.98 10.29
CA GLU A 129 -25.63 -24.48 9.25
C GLU A 129 -27.08 -24.36 9.69
N GLU A 130 -27.97 -24.05 8.76
CA GLU A 130 -29.38 -23.78 9.06
C GLU A 130 -30.32 -24.76 8.36
N LYS A 131 -31.38 -25.15 9.07
CA LYS A 131 -32.60 -25.70 8.49
C LYS A 131 -33.82 -24.99 9.08
N ARG A 132 -34.87 -24.84 8.26
CA ARG A 132 -36.16 -24.27 8.69
C ARG A 132 -37.22 -25.36 8.79
N TYR A 133 -38.08 -25.22 9.78
CA TYR A 133 -39.32 -25.97 9.91
C TYR A 133 -40.51 -25.00 9.91
N THR A 134 -41.53 -25.33 9.12
CA THR A 134 -42.80 -24.61 9.11
C THR A 134 -43.91 -25.65 9.13
N PHE A 135 -44.92 -25.44 9.99
CA PHE A 135 -46.06 -26.35 10.08
C PHE A 135 -46.96 -26.19 8.84
N ASP A 136 -47.14 -27.27 8.09
CA ASP A 136 -47.93 -27.30 6.84
C ASP A 136 -49.35 -27.87 7.02
N GLY A 137 -49.79 -28.06 8.27
CA GLY A 137 -51.04 -28.74 8.63
C GLY A 137 -50.88 -30.22 8.96
N GLN A 138 -49.68 -30.80 8.80
CA GLN A 138 -49.33 -32.12 9.32
C GLN A 138 -48.04 -32.07 10.14
N GLN A 139 -48.03 -32.73 11.29
CA GLN A 139 -46.85 -32.78 12.16
C GLN A 139 -45.83 -33.80 11.59
N GLN A 140 -45.07 -33.36 10.59
CA GLN A 140 -43.96 -34.13 10.01
C GLN A 140 -42.66 -33.85 10.78
N GLY A 141 -41.74 -34.80 10.81
CA GLY A 141 -40.43 -34.59 11.40
C GLY A 141 -39.45 -33.93 10.44
N LEU A 142 -38.52 -33.16 10.99
CA LEU A 142 -37.37 -32.59 10.29
C LEU A 142 -36.18 -33.53 10.48
N LYS A 143 -35.59 -33.97 9.37
CA LYS A 143 -34.36 -34.77 9.40
C LYS A 143 -33.16 -33.88 9.71
N LEU A 144 -32.45 -34.19 10.79
CA LEU A 144 -31.28 -33.45 11.25
C LEU A 144 -29.98 -34.06 10.70
N ASP A 145 -29.90 -34.23 9.39
CA ASP A 145 -28.74 -34.78 8.67
C ASP A 145 -27.74 -33.70 8.21
N PHE A 146 -27.29 -32.88 9.16
CA PHE A 146 -26.17 -31.96 8.92
C PHE A 146 -24.88 -32.72 8.60
N ALA A 147 -24.12 -32.21 7.64
CA ALA A 147 -22.94 -32.88 7.14
C ALA A 147 -21.80 -32.84 8.16
N ARG A 148 -21.21 -34.02 8.44
CA ARG A 148 -19.99 -34.13 9.24
C ARG A 148 -18.78 -33.99 8.35
N TYR A 149 -17.82 -33.19 8.78
CA TYR A 149 -16.49 -33.10 8.18
C TYR A 149 -15.44 -33.52 9.21
N ASP A 150 -14.33 -34.05 8.74
CA ASP A 150 -13.21 -34.43 9.60
C ASP A 150 -12.63 -33.19 10.29
N HIS A 151 -12.11 -33.36 11.51
CA HIS A 151 -11.54 -32.29 12.35
C HIS A 151 -12.52 -31.18 12.83
N ASN A 152 -13.80 -31.30 12.48
CA ASN A 152 -14.86 -30.43 13.02
C ASN A 152 -15.54 -31.05 14.24
N GLU A 153 -15.82 -30.21 15.23
CA GLU A 153 -16.51 -30.57 16.46
C GLU A 153 -17.94 -30.00 16.45
N LEU A 154 -18.94 -30.86 16.65
CA LEU A 154 -20.33 -30.42 16.82
C LEU A 154 -20.47 -29.80 18.21
N ILE A 155 -20.73 -28.50 18.26
CA ILE A 155 -20.93 -27.75 19.51
C ILE A 155 -22.36 -27.93 20.00
N ALA A 156 -23.34 -27.68 19.13
CA ALA A 156 -24.76 -27.85 19.45
C ALA A 156 -25.63 -27.96 18.20
N ILE A 157 -26.79 -28.59 18.32
CA ILE A 157 -27.94 -28.39 17.42
C ILE A 157 -29.04 -27.71 18.21
N LEU A 158 -29.41 -26.50 17.83
CA LEU A 158 -30.32 -25.64 18.59
C LEU A 158 -31.57 -25.37 17.75
N ALA A 159 -32.74 -25.75 18.25
CA ALA A 159 -34.02 -25.43 17.63
C ALA A 159 -34.68 -24.26 18.36
N TYR A 160 -34.72 -23.11 17.69
CA TYR A 160 -35.38 -21.90 18.17
C TYR A 160 -36.79 -21.85 17.61
N ARG A 161 -37.77 -21.55 18.46
CA ARG A 161 -39.05 -21.05 17.97
C ARG A 161 -38.82 -19.71 17.27
N ALA A 162 -39.42 -19.54 16.11
CA ALA A 162 -39.26 -18.37 15.29
C ALA A 162 -40.59 -17.61 15.12
N ALA A 163 -40.51 -16.34 14.81
CA ALA A 163 -41.66 -15.53 14.42
C ALA A 163 -41.31 -14.70 13.19
N TRP A 164 -42.27 -14.54 12.27
CA TRP A 164 -42.14 -13.61 11.16
C TRP A 164 -42.82 -12.29 11.53
N GLN A 165 -42.03 -11.23 11.68
CA GLN A 165 -42.50 -9.89 12.08
C GLN A 165 -41.77 -8.84 11.25
N ASP A 166 -42.51 -7.83 10.76
CA ASP A 166 -41.97 -6.69 10.01
C ASP A 166 -41.05 -7.05 8.82
N GLY A 167 -41.28 -8.21 8.22
CA GLY A 167 -40.49 -8.68 7.06
C GLY A 167 -39.22 -9.45 7.42
N GLU A 168 -39.01 -9.78 8.70
CA GLU A 168 -37.85 -10.51 9.19
C GLU A 168 -38.24 -11.74 10.02
N TRP A 169 -37.36 -12.74 10.03
CA TRP A 169 -37.43 -13.85 10.99
C TRP A 169 -36.74 -13.45 12.29
N LEU A 170 -37.45 -13.59 13.39
CA LEU A 170 -36.97 -13.33 14.75
C LEU A 170 -36.94 -14.61 15.57
N LEU A 171 -35.97 -14.76 16.46
CA LEU A 171 -35.86 -15.91 17.36
C LEU A 171 -36.48 -15.63 18.73
N CYS A 172 -37.26 -16.57 19.24
CA CYS A 172 -37.58 -16.64 20.66
C CYS A 172 -36.34 -17.10 21.44
N ASP A 173 -36.17 -16.56 22.64
CA ASP A 173 -35.15 -17.04 23.58
C ASP A 173 -35.43 -18.50 24.02
N GLU A 174 -34.42 -19.15 24.60
CA GLU A 174 -34.47 -20.53 25.13
C GLU A 174 -34.71 -21.61 24.05
N PRO A 175 -33.69 -21.93 23.21
CA PRO A 175 -33.80 -23.02 22.23
C PRO A 175 -33.87 -24.41 22.87
N GLU A 176 -34.46 -25.37 22.14
CA GLU A 176 -34.31 -26.80 22.45
C GLU A 176 -32.93 -27.30 21.99
N ASP A 177 -32.17 -27.95 22.87
CA ASP A 177 -30.92 -28.63 22.51
C ASP A 177 -31.21 -30.03 21.94
N LEU A 178 -31.01 -30.15 20.63
CA LEU A 178 -31.24 -31.34 19.82
C LEU A 178 -29.96 -32.09 19.47
N THR A 179 -28.83 -31.77 20.11
CA THR A 179 -27.53 -32.37 19.77
C THR A 179 -27.56 -33.90 19.89
N HIS A 180 -28.28 -34.42 20.88
CA HIS A 180 -28.43 -35.85 21.15
C HIS A 180 -29.26 -36.63 20.09
N VAL A 181 -29.99 -35.92 19.22
CA VAL A 181 -30.79 -36.51 18.13
C VAL A 181 -30.20 -36.25 16.74
N TRP A 182 -28.93 -35.80 16.65
CA TRP A 182 -28.23 -35.65 15.38
C TRP A 182 -28.29 -36.93 14.51
N GLY A 183 -28.53 -36.75 13.21
CA GLY A 183 -28.68 -37.84 12.24
C GLY A 183 -30.04 -38.55 12.29
N ARG A 184 -30.94 -38.13 13.19
CA ARG A 184 -32.31 -38.65 13.33
C ARG A 184 -33.34 -37.60 12.91
N GLU A 185 -34.58 -38.03 12.89
CA GLU A 185 -35.73 -37.17 12.67
C GLU A 185 -36.18 -36.57 14.02
N TRP A 186 -36.38 -35.25 14.06
CA TRP A 186 -36.93 -34.52 15.20
C TRP A 186 -38.29 -33.95 14.83
N THR A 187 -39.24 -34.01 15.75
CA THR A 187 -40.59 -33.48 15.55
C THR A 187 -40.86 -32.41 16.61
N PRO A 188 -41.19 -31.17 16.22
CA PRO A 188 -41.46 -30.10 17.17
C PRO A 188 -42.70 -30.39 18.00
N THR A 189 -42.72 -29.89 19.23
CA THR A 189 -43.83 -30.10 20.18
C THR A 189 -44.98 -29.10 20.00
N THR A 190 -44.76 -28.03 19.25
CA THR A 190 -45.74 -26.97 18.95
C THR A 190 -45.91 -26.78 17.43
N GLU A 191 -46.95 -26.05 17.05
CA GLU A 191 -47.23 -25.67 15.65
C GLU A 191 -46.45 -24.41 15.22
N ASP A 192 -45.56 -23.88 16.08
CA ASP A 192 -44.74 -22.72 15.76
C ASP A 192 -43.75 -23.05 14.64
N PRO A 193 -43.31 -22.07 13.82
CA PRO A 193 -42.17 -22.26 12.95
C PRO A 193 -40.88 -22.34 13.78
N TYR A 194 -39.92 -23.12 13.31
CA TYR A 194 -38.61 -23.27 13.97
C TYR A 194 -37.45 -22.99 13.01
N ILE A 195 -36.41 -22.37 13.55
CA ILE A 195 -35.09 -22.27 12.93
C ILE A 195 -34.16 -23.19 13.70
N VAL A 196 -33.58 -24.17 13.01
CA VAL A 196 -32.70 -25.18 13.58
C VAL A 196 -31.28 -24.94 13.10
N LEU A 197 -30.39 -24.64 14.03
CA LEU A 197 -29.00 -24.27 13.77
C LEU A 197 -28.06 -25.38 14.26
N ALA A 198 -27.24 -25.93 13.36
CA ALA A 198 -26.13 -26.79 13.73
C ALA A 198 -24.85 -25.96 13.80
N CYS A 199 -24.28 -25.87 15.01
CA CYS A 199 -23.12 -25.05 15.32
C CYS A 199 -21.89 -25.96 15.43
N TRP A 200 -20.86 -25.68 14.64
CA TRP A 200 -19.63 -26.46 14.56
C TRP A 200 -18.43 -25.61 14.90
N SER A 201 -17.49 -26.14 15.68
CA SER A 201 -16.15 -25.58 15.72
C SER A 201 -15.30 -26.24 14.64
N CYS A 202 -14.87 -25.45 13.68
CA CYS A 202 -14.10 -25.86 12.52
C CYS A 202 -12.66 -25.39 12.64
N GLU A 203 -11.70 -26.26 12.35
CA GLU A 203 -10.31 -25.84 12.16
C GLU A 203 -10.16 -25.13 10.80
N ILE A 204 -9.30 -24.12 10.72
CA ILE A 204 -8.90 -23.54 9.44
C ILE A 204 -8.31 -24.62 8.51
N ALA A 205 -8.48 -24.52 7.19
CA ALA A 205 -7.83 -25.45 6.27
C ALA A 205 -6.32 -25.15 6.13
N GLU A 206 -5.52 -26.21 5.97
CA GLU A 206 -4.07 -26.10 5.68
C GLU A 206 -3.84 -25.35 4.37
N GLY A 207 -2.83 -24.49 4.29
CA GLY A 207 -2.48 -23.80 3.04
C GLY A 207 -3.47 -22.70 2.62
N ILE A 208 -4.36 -22.26 3.52
CA ILE A 208 -5.12 -21.00 3.34
C ILE A 208 -4.16 -19.79 3.29
N THR A 209 -3.03 -19.88 3.97
CA THR A 209 -1.90 -18.96 3.80
C THR A 209 -0.86 -19.56 2.86
N PHE A 210 0.14 -18.76 2.46
CA PHE A 210 1.24 -19.17 1.58
C PHE A 210 2.22 -20.16 2.24
N THR A 211 1.97 -20.53 3.50
CA THR A 211 2.83 -21.40 4.29
C THR A 211 2.36 -22.84 4.27
N ASN A 212 3.30 -23.78 4.44
CA ASN A 212 3.00 -25.21 4.53
C ASN A 212 2.42 -25.57 5.91
N GLY A 213 1.29 -25.00 6.31
CA GLY A 213 0.67 -25.21 7.62
C GLY A 213 -0.64 -24.44 7.80
N TYR A 214 -0.99 -24.17 9.05
CA TYR A 214 -2.25 -23.54 9.46
C TYR A 214 -1.97 -22.19 10.13
N TYR A 215 -2.92 -21.27 10.06
CA TYR A 215 -2.83 -19.99 10.75
C TYR A 215 -3.04 -20.15 12.27
N LEU A 216 -2.40 -19.29 13.06
CA LEU A 216 -2.48 -19.27 14.52
C LEU A 216 -3.84 -18.80 15.04
N ASP A 217 -4.33 -19.42 16.10
CA ASP A 217 -5.45 -18.91 16.88
C ASP A 217 -5.02 -17.66 17.67
N THR A 218 -5.27 -16.48 17.12
CA THR A 218 -4.91 -15.19 17.70
C THR A 218 -5.78 -14.80 18.91
N LEU A 219 -6.87 -15.52 19.18
CA LEU A 219 -7.71 -15.36 20.37
C LEU A 219 -7.22 -16.21 21.57
N ASN A 220 -6.34 -17.18 21.31
CA ASN A 220 -5.78 -18.07 22.33
C ASN A 220 -4.48 -17.50 22.90
N PRO A 221 -4.47 -17.03 24.17
CA PRO A 221 -3.28 -16.42 24.76
C PRO A 221 -2.08 -17.39 24.88
N GLU A 222 -2.32 -18.69 25.10
CA GLU A 222 -1.22 -19.66 25.16
C GLU A 222 -0.53 -19.84 23.80
N ALA A 223 -1.34 -19.85 22.74
CA ALA A 223 -0.89 -19.93 21.36
C ALA A 223 -0.05 -18.70 20.98
N VAL A 224 -0.52 -17.49 21.32
CA VAL A 224 0.24 -16.26 21.07
C VAL A 224 1.54 -16.22 21.87
N GLN A 225 1.53 -16.65 23.14
CA GLN A 225 2.77 -16.70 23.92
C GLN A 225 3.77 -17.70 23.33
N ALA A 226 3.31 -18.80 22.72
CA ALA A 226 4.18 -19.71 21.98
C ALA A 226 4.74 -19.05 20.72
N PHE A 227 3.93 -18.29 19.98
CA PHE A 227 4.37 -17.50 18.84
C PHE A 227 5.46 -16.48 19.23
N ILE A 228 5.25 -15.68 20.28
CA ILE A 228 6.25 -14.73 20.78
C ILE A 228 7.57 -15.44 21.12
N ARG A 229 7.51 -16.57 21.83
CA ARG A 229 8.72 -17.35 22.17
C ARG A 229 9.46 -17.90 20.95
N MET A 230 8.75 -18.21 19.87
CA MET A 230 9.35 -18.85 18.70
C MET A 230 9.75 -17.85 17.60
N SER A 231 9.11 -16.68 17.53
CA SER A 231 9.39 -15.67 16.51
C SER A 231 10.14 -14.44 17.05
N TYR A 232 9.76 -13.94 18.23
CA TYR A 232 10.31 -12.69 18.78
C TYR A 232 11.53 -12.92 19.68
N ASP A 233 11.47 -13.89 20.60
CA ASP A 233 12.60 -14.17 21.52
C ASP A 233 13.95 -14.42 20.81
N PRO A 234 14.03 -15.07 19.63
CA PRO A 234 15.28 -15.17 18.87
C PRO A 234 15.92 -13.82 18.55
N PHE A 235 15.15 -12.74 18.36
CA PHE A 235 15.71 -11.41 18.11
C PHE A 235 16.50 -10.84 19.28
N GLN A 236 16.37 -11.38 20.50
CA GLN A 236 17.18 -10.94 21.65
C GLN A 236 18.69 -11.09 21.43
N SER A 237 19.14 -11.92 20.48
CA SER A 237 20.55 -11.95 20.10
C SER A 237 21.04 -10.62 19.53
N LEU A 238 20.15 -9.74 19.05
CA LEU A 238 20.41 -8.42 18.48
C LEU A 238 20.19 -7.27 19.48
N GLN A 239 19.99 -7.57 20.77
CA GLN A 239 19.58 -6.59 21.79
C GLN A 239 20.51 -5.38 21.92
N GLU A 240 21.79 -5.50 21.57
CA GLU A 240 22.74 -4.37 21.64
C GLU A 240 22.43 -3.26 20.63
N TYR A 241 21.63 -3.54 19.61
CA TYR A 241 21.24 -2.61 18.55
C TYR A 241 19.83 -2.04 18.75
N PHE A 242 19.06 -2.54 19.72
CA PHE A 242 17.68 -2.13 19.97
C PHE A 242 17.59 -0.67 20.43
N GLY A 243 16.58 0.04 19.93
CA GLY A 243 16.36 1.47 20.19
C GLY A 243 17.41 2.40 19.58
N THR A 244 18.37 1.86 18.81
CA THR A 244 19.43 2.64 18.14
C THR A 244 19.38 2.44 16.63
N THR A 245 19.97 1.37 16.11
CA THR A 245 19.87 1.05 14.67
C THR A 245 18.60 0.25 14.39
N ILE A 246 18.26 -0.73 15.24
CA ILE A 246 17.00 -1.45 15.16
C ILE A 246 15.95 -0.66 15.93
N GLN A 247 14.98 -0.11 15.21
CA GLN A 247 13.94 0.75 15.78
C GLN A 247 12.78 -0.06 16.34
N GLY A 248 12.46 -1.20 15.73
CA GLY A 248 11.26 -1.94 16.08
C GLY A 248 11.05 -3.23 15.30
N VAL A 249 9.87 -3.80 15.52
CA VAL A 249 9.37 -4.97 14.82
C VAL A 249 8.11 -4.59 14.03
N PHE A 250 8.06 -5.02 12.77
CA PHE A 250 6.93 -4.89 11.88
C PHE A 250 6.09 -6.17 11.91
N THR A 251 4.78 -6.02 12.09
CA THR A 251 3.78 -7.08 11.95
C THR A 251 2.92 -6.80 10.73
N ASP A 252 2.58 -7.84 9.99
CA ASP A 252 2.00 -7.75 8.67
C ASP A 252 0.70 -8.58 8.60
N GLU A 253 -0.41 -7.87 8.55
CA GLU A 253 -1.75 -8.40 8.31
C GLU A 253 -2.22 -9.55 9.22
N PRO A 254 -2.00 -9.48 10.55
CA PRO A 254 -2.68 -10.42 11.43
C PRO A 254 -4.20 -10.21 11.41
N GLY A 255 -4.95 -11.25 11.77
CA GLY A 255 -6.41 -11.16 11.94
C GLY A 255 -6.94 -12.09 13.03
N LEU A 256 -8.07 -11.72 13.63
CA LEU A 256 -8.87 -12.65 14.45
C LEU A 256 -9.65 -13.66 13.61
N MET A 257 -9.82 -13.33 12.32
CA MET A 257 -10.20 -14.25 11.26
C MET A 257 -9.31 -13.93 10.06
N ILE A 258 -8.31 -14.78 9.80
CA ILE A 258 -7.44 -14.57 8.64
C ILE A 258 -8.22 -14.81 7.35
N HIS A 259 -8.11 -13.88 6.40
CA HIS A 259 -8.70 -13.88 5.05
C HIS A 259 -9.86 -14.86 4.91
N ASP A 260 -11.08 -14.39 5.14
CA ASP A 260 -12.33 -15.14 5.18
C ASP A 260 -12.69 -15.79 3.81
N GLY A 261 -11.79 -16.67 3.34
CA GLY A 261 -11.82 -17.45 2.12
C GLY A 261 -11.70 -16.70 0.80
N PHE A 262 -10.97 -15.59 0.70
CA PHE A 262 -10.82 -14.81 -0.55
C PHE A 262 -12.10 -14.17 -1.13
N PHE A 263 -13.37 -14.64 -0.93
CA PHE A 263 -14.56 -13.99 -1.54
C PHE A 263 -15.94 -14.22 -0.86
N GLY A 264 -16.06 -14.39 0.47
CA GLY A 264 -17.38 -14.23 1.11
C GLY A 264 -17.64 -14.98 2.42
N VAL A 265 -18.84 -14.76 2.97
CA VAL A 265 -19.28 -15.19 4.31
C VAL A 265 -19.43 -16.72 4.47
N GLU A 266 -19.40 -17.44 3.35
CA GLU A 266 -19.48 -18.90 3.24
C GLU A 266 -18.11 -19.54 2.95
N ALA A 267 -17.04 -18.75 2.79
CA ALA A 267 -15.89 -19.17 2.01
C ALA A 267 -14.83 -20.01 2.76
N ILE A 268 -15.17 -20.66 3.88
CA ILE A 268 -14.26 -21.67 4.44
C ILE A 268 -14.20 -22.86 3.48
N ARG A 269 -13.00 -23.16 2.99
CA ARG A 269 -12.76 -24.24 2.04
C ARG A 269 -12.75 -25.60 2.74
N THR A 270 -13.34 -26.60 2.10
CA THR A 270 -13.27 -28.01 2.54
C THR A 270 -11.86 -28.59 2.40
N ALA A 271 -11.13 -28.17 1.37
CA ALA A 271 -9.72 -28.45 1.11
C ALA A 271 -9.18 -27.44 0.08
N VAL A 272 -7.87 -27.19 0.06
CA VAL A 272 -7.25 -26.26 -0.91
C VAL A 272 -7.35 -26.76 -2.36
N HIS A 273 -7.42 -28.07 -2.56
CA HIS A 273 -7.42 -28.69 -3.90
C HIS A 273 -8.76 -28.58 -4.63
N ASP A 274 -9.85 -28.24 -3.93
CA ASP A 274 -11.16 -28.02 -4.53
C ASP A 274 -11.57 -26.57 -4.34
N VAL A 275 -11.07 -25.71 -5.24
CA VAL A 275 -11.22 -24.24 -5.17
C VAL A 275 -12.68 -23.80 -5.22
N GLY A 276 -13.59 -24.64 -5.73
CA GLY A 276 -15.03 -24.36 -5.77
C GLY A 276 -15.84 -24.91 -4.60
N ALA A 277 -15.25 -25.73 -3.71
CA ALA A 277 -15.97 -26.39 -2.63
C ALA A 277 -15.86 -25.64 -1.29
N THR A 278 -16.89 -24.86 -0.99
CA THR A 278 -17.10 -24.20 0.29
C THR A 278 -17.84 -25.10 1.29
N LEU A 279 -17.57 -24.90 2.58
CA LEU A 279 -18.41 -25.45 3.63
C LEU A 279 -19.74 -24.68 3.65
N PRO A 280 -20.90 -25.36 3.72
CA PRO A 280 -22.17 -24.68 3.85
C PRO A 280 -22.27 -23.96 5.21
N GLY A 281 -22.96 -22.82 5.23
CA GLY A 281 -23.28 -22.08 6.45
C GLY A 281 -22.43 -20.82 6.68
N MET A 282 -22.77 -20.09 7.74
CA MET A 282 -22.13 -18.82 8.12
C MET A 282 -21.01 -19.04 9.11
N VAL A 283 -19.97 -18.20 9.04
CA VAL A 283 -18.75 -18.38 9.85
C VAL A 283 -18.46 -17.16 10.71
N PHE A 284 -17.98 -17.43 11.93
CA PHE A 284 -17.62 -16.44 12.94
C PHE A 284 -16.32 -16.83 13.64
N ALA A 285 -15.65 -15.87 14.28
CA ALA A 285 -14.43 -16.11 15.03
C ALA A 285 -14.69 -17.08 16.20
N TRP A 286 -13.80 -18.03 16.42
CA TRP A 286 -13.94 -18.98 17.51
C TRP A 286 -12.59 -19.42 18.04
N THR A 287 -12.57 -19.88 19.29
CA THR A 287 -11.35 -20.37 19.92
C THR A 287 -11.65 -21.55 20.84
N LYS A 288 -10.62 -22.32 21.16
CA LYS A 288 -10.73 -23.42 22.12
C LYS A 288 -11.09 -22.86 23.50
N GLY A 289 -12.08 -23.46 24.16
CA GLY A 289 -12.55 -23.00 25.47
C GLY A 289 -13.44 -21.75 25.43
N MET A 290 -13.91 -21.34 24.24
CA MET A 290 -14.76 -20.16 24.05
C MET A 290 -15.93 -20.10 25.04
N ALA A 291 -16.73 -21.16 25.17
CA ALA A 291 -17.94 -21.15 25.99
C ALA A 291 -17.64 -20.90 27.48
N GLU A 292 -16.63 -21.58 28.02
CA GLU A 292 -16.22 -21.48 29.42
C GLU A 292 -15.66 -20.09 29.74
N ARG A 293 -14.75 -19.59 28.88
CA ARG A 293 -14.15 -18.26 29.05
C ARG A 293 -15.19 -17.15 28.88
N TYR A 294 -16.06 -17.27 27.89
CA TYR A 294 -17.14 -16.30 27.65
C TYR A 294 -18.09 -16.25 28.85
N GLN A 295 -18.50 -17.40 29.39
CA GLN A 295 -19.38 -17.44 30.56
C GLN A 295 -18.74 -16.82 31.80
N GLN A 296 -17.45 -17.07 32.02
CA GLN A 296 -16.71 -16.49 33.16
C GLN A 296 -16.62 -14.96 33.07
N GLU A 297 -16.42 -14.40 31.87
CA GLU A 297 -16.24 -12.96 31.66
C GLU A 297 -17.56 -12.19 31.48
N ASN A 298 -18.57 -12.82 30.86
CA ASN A 298 -19.82 -12.16 30.46
C ASN A 298 -21.04 -12.59 31.29
N GLY A 299 -20.91 -13.62 32.14
CA GLY A 299 -21.90 -14.01 33.14
C GLY A 299 -23.03 -14.94 32.66
N TYR A 300 -22.98 -15.42 31.41
CA TYR A 300 -23.97 -16.38 30.88
C TYR A 300 -23.35 -17.30 29.82
N ASP A 301 -23.99 -18.45 29.58
CA ASP A 301 -23.56 -19.41 28.56
C ASP A 301 -23.90 -18.91 27.14
N LEU A 302 -22.88 -18.82 26.29
CA LEU A 302 -23.02 -18.37 24.90
C LEU A 302 -23.75 -19.39 24.02
N ILE A 303 -23.65 -20.70 24.32
CA ILE A 303 -24.14 -21.75 23.42
C ILE A 303 -25.64 -21.61 23.10
N PRO A 304 -26.55 -21.45 24.08
CA PRO A 304 -27.98 -21.25 23.80
C PRO A 304 -28.32 -19.93 23.08
N ARG A 305 -27.33 -19.04 22.87
CA ARG A 305 -27.51 -17.71 22.29
C ARG A 305 -26.86 -17.57 20.91
N LEU A 306 -26.23 -18.61 20.37
CA LEU A 306 -25.52 -18.54 19.08
C LEU A 306 -26.42 -18.13 17.91
N GLY A 307 -27.73 -18.41 17.97
CA GLY A 307 -28.68 -17.93 16.95
C GLY A 307 -28.80 -16.40 16.89
N ALA A 308 -28.55 -15.71 18.01
CA ALA A 308 -28.60 -14.24 18.06
C ALA A 308 -27.45 -13.55 17.30
N LEU A 309 -26.43 -14.30 16.85
CA LEU A 309 -25.40 -13.76 15.96
C LEU A 309 -25.92 -13.57 14.53
N LEU A 310 -26.91 -14.39 14.11
CA LEU A 310 -27.49 -14.40 12.77
C LEU A 310 -28.89 -13.75 12.70
N TYR A 311 -29.59 -13.70 13.82
CA TYR A 311 -30.98 -13.28 13.90
C TYR A 311 -31.21 -12.26 15.01
N ASN A 312 -32.22 -11.42 14.80
CA ASN A 312 -32.75 -10.55 15.84
C ASN A 312 -33.69 -11.34 16.76
N MET A 313 -33.85 -10.89 18.00
CA MET A 313 -34.68 -11.58 19.01
C MET A 313 -36.09 -10.99 19.10
N VAL A 314 -37.09 -11.83 19.37
CA VAL A 314 -38.49 -11.42 19.53
C VAL A 314 -38.69 -10.46 20.70
N ASP A 315 -37.92 -10.61 21.76
CA ASP A 315 -37.96 -9.71 22.94
C ASP A 315 -37.22 -8.38 22.71
N GLY A 316 -36.60 -8.21 21.53
CA GLY A 316 -35.79 -7.05 21.18
C GLY A 316 -34.39 -7.06 21.81
N SER A 317 -33.97 -8.13 22.48
CA SER A 317 -32.62 -8.25 23.03
C SER A 317 -31.58 -8.34 21.93
N ARG A 318 -30.49 -7.59 22.08
CA ARG A 318 -29.34 -7.58 21.16
C ARG A 318 -27.99 -7.72 21.87
N SER A 319 -28.04 -7.87 23.18
CA SER A 319 -26.85 -7.92 24.04
C SER A 319 -25.85 -8.96 23.56
N THR A 320 -26.31 -10.14 23.12
CA THR A 320 -25.41 -11.22 22.65
C THR A 320 -24.53 -10.77 21.49
N LYS A 321 -25.11 -10.16 20.44
CA LYS A 321 -24.37 -9.82 19.22
C LYS A 321 -23.32 -8.74 19.50
N GLN A 322 -23.70 -7.69 20.21
CA GLN A 322 -22.80 -6.61 20.59
C GLN A 322 -21.69 -7.09 21.55
N GLN A 323 -22.04 -7.87 22.57
CA GLN A 323 -21.09 -8.38 23.57
C GLN A 323 -20.16 -9.45 22.99
N TYR A 324 -20.62 -10.24 22.02
CA TYR A 324 -19.78 -11.18 21.29
C TYR A 324 -18.64 -10.46 20.56
N TYR A 325 -18.95 -9.45 19.75
CA TYR A 325 -17.93 -8.67 19.02
C TYR A 325 -16.99 -7.91 19.95
N ASP A 326 -17.49 -7.30 21.02
CA ASP A 326 -16.62 -6.67 22.03
C ASP A 326 -15.67 -7.68 22.68
N THR A 327 -16.17 -8.87 23.03
CA THR A 327 -15.39 -9.93 23.69
C THR A 327 -14.27 -10.45 22.79
N ILE A 328 -14.57 -10.84 21.55
CA ILE A 328 -13.54 -11.37 20.63
C ILE A 328 -12.51 -10.29 20.27
N THR A 329 -12.95 -9.04 20.08
CA THR A 329 -12.06 -7.91 19.82
C THR A 329 -11.12 -7.69 21.00
N ARG A 330 -11.64 -7.71 22.23
CA ARG A 330 -10.83 -7.55 23.43
C ARG A 330 -9.81 -8.67 23.57
N TRP A 331 -10.21 -9.93 23.36
CA TRP A 331 -9.29 -11.07 23.41
C TRP A 331 -8.20 -10.98 22.36
N TYR A 332 -8.53 -10.54 21.15
CA TYR A 332 -7.56 -10.32 20.08
C TYR A 332 -6.59 -9.17 20.40
N VAL A 333 -7.11 -8.01 20.77
CA VAL A 333 -6.32 -6.81 21.09
C VAL A 333 -5.40 -7.06 22.28
N GLU A 334 -5.92 -7.62 23.38
CA GLU A 334 -5.13 -7.88 24.59
C GLU A 334 -4.19 -9.08 24.43
N GLY A 335 -4.67 -10.15 23.79
CA GLY A 335 -3.97 -11.42 23.65
C GLY A 335 -2.88 -11.41 22.59
N TYR A 336 -3.11 -10.73 21.46
CA TYR A 336 -2.19 -10.65 20.33
C TYR A 336 -1.39 -9.34 20.33
N HIS A 337 -2.03 -8.24 19.94
CA HIS A 337 -1.33 -6.98 19.67
C HIS A 337 -0.69 -6.38 20.92
N HIS A 338 -1.43 -6.29 22.03
CA HIS A 338 -0.89 -5.76 23.27
C HIS A 338 0.21 -6.64 23.85
N ALA A 339 0.09 -7.97 23.77
CA ALA A 339 1.12 -8.90 24.23
C ALA A 339 2.45 -8.72 23.47
N ILE A 340 2.38 -8.58 22.15
CA ILE A 340 3.55 -8.31 21.29
C ILE A 340 4.11 -6.92 21.58
N ARG A 341 3.25 -5.89 21.63
CA ARG A 341 3.65 -4.52 22.00
C ARG A 341 4.42 -4.50 23.31
N LEU A 342 3.91 -5.15 24.35
CA LEU A 342 4.58 -5.20 25.66
C LEU A 342 5.93 -5.93 25.58
N TRP A 343 6.07 -6.93 24.72
CA TRP A 343 7.36 -7.55 24.47
C TRP A 343 8.32 -6.54 23.83
N CYS A 344 7.89 -5.79 22.81
CA CYS A 344 8.71 -4.75 22.17
C CYS A 344 9.12 -3.65 23.16
N GLU A 345 8.17 -3.11 23.92
CA GLU A 345 8.42 -2.05 24.92
C GLU A 345 9.44 -2.48 25.98
N ARG A 346 9.36 -3.73 26.48
CA ARG A 346 10.33 -4.27 27.45
C ARG A 346 11.76 -4.35 26.91
N HIS A 347 11.92 -4.39 25.59
CA HIS A 347 13.21 -4.46 24.90
C HIS A 347 13.62 -3.12 24.25
N GLY A 348 12.88 -2.03 24.49
CA GLY A 348 13.18 -0.72 23.92
C GLY A 348 12.90 -0.62 22.41
N LEU A 349 11.99 -1.44 21.91
CA LEU A 349 11.59 -1.51 20.51
C LEU A 349 10.19 -0.93 20.29
N LEU A 350 9.99 -0.35 19.11
CA LEU A 350 8.67 0.02 18.61
C LEU A 350 7.97 -1.20 18.02
N TYR A 351 6.66 -1.28 18.25
CA TYR A 351 5.74 -2.20 17.57
C TYR A 351 4.98 -1.44 16.50
N ILE A 352 5.22 -1.79 15.24
CA ILE A 352 4.64 -1.12 14.06
C ILE A 352 4.09 -2.16 13.09
N GLY A 353 3.34 -1.73 12.08
CA GLY A 353 2.71 -2.62 11.11
C GLY A 353 1.32 -2.14 10.73
N HIS A 354 0.59 -2.98 10.01
CA HIS A 354 -0.81 -2.77 9.66
C HIS A 354 -1.61 -4.06 9.81
N THR A 355 -2.92 -3.93 9.70
CA THR A 355 -3.86 -5.02 9.59
C THR A 355 -4.76 -4.79 8.39
N LEU A 356 -5.45 -5.84 7.95
CA LEU A 356 -6.29 -5.82 6.75
C LEU A 356 -7.70 -5.27 6.99
N GLU A 357 -8.29 -4.94 5.83
CA GLU A 357 -9.70 -4.82 5.49
C GLU A 357 -10.30 -3.42 5.55
N GLU A 358 -10.85 -3.02 4.39
CA GLU A 358 -11.86 -1.98 4.23
C GLU A 358 -12.94 -2.49 3.27
N PRO A 359 -14.22 -2.11 3.46
CA PRO A 359 -14.75 -1.04 4.32
C PRO A 359 -15.02 -1.50 5.77
N VAL A 360 -15.77 -0.72 6.58
CA VAL A 360 -15.99 -1.00 8.03
C VAL A 360 -16.60 -2.38 8.26
N TRP A 361 -17.43 -2.87 7.33
CA TRP A 361 -17.93 -4.25 7.34
C TRP A 361 -16.82 -5.29 7.28
N GLY A 362 -15.78 -5.09 6.47
CA GLY A 362 -14.62 -5.99 6.39
C GLY A 362 -13.84 -5.99 7.71
N GLN A 363 -13.62 -4.81 8.27
CA GLN A 363 -12.97 -4.62 9.58
C GLN A 363 -13.70 -5.39 10.70
N ALA A 364 -15.04 -5.32 10.71
CA ALA A 364 -15.86 -6.02 11.71
C ALA A 364 -15.59 -7.53 11.75
N ARG A 365 -15.32 -8.14 10.59
CA ARG A 365 -15.10 -9.58 10.46
C ARG A 365 -13.68 -10.00 10.79
N SER A 366 -12.69 -9.32 10.22
CA SER A 366 -11.29 -9.74 10.29
C SER A 366 -10.57 -9.21 11.53
N GLN A 367 -11.00 -8.05 12.04
CA GLN A 367 -10.33 -7.31 13.13
C GLN A 367 -11.26 -7.05 14.33
N GLY A 368 -12.58 -7.16 14.14
CA GLY A 368 -13.57 -6.76 15.15
C GLY A 368 -13.72 -5.24 15.20
N ASN A 369 -12.85 -4.54 15.93
CA ASN A 369 -12.82 -3.07 15.96
C ASN A 369 -11.41 -2.57 15.60
N GLN A 370 -11.25 -2.14 14.34
CA GLN A 370 -9.96 -1.73 13.78
C GLN A 370 -9.32 -0.55 14.53
N THR A 371 -10.13 0.40 15.03
CA THR A 371 -9.64 1.52 15.83
C THR A 371 -8.93 1.04 17.10
N ARG A 372 -9.51 0.07 17.83
CA ARG A 372 -8.91 -0.51 19.04
C ARG A 372 -7.64 -1.30 18.75
N VAL A 373 -7.58 -1.96 17.59
CA VAL A 373 -6.38 -2.66 17.11
C VAL A 373 -5.25 -1.66 16.85
N LEU A 374 -5.49 -0.64 16.02
CA LEU A 374 -4.49 0.36 15.65
C LEU A 374 -3.99 1.20 16.84
N GLN A 375 -4.79 1.34 17.91
CA GLN A 375 -4.34 1.97 19.16
C GLN A 375 -3.14 1.25 19.79
N GLN A 376 -2.97 -0.05 19.56
CA GLN A 376 -1.84 -0.83 20.08
C GLN A 376 -0.53 -0.58 19.36
N PHE A 377 -0.54 -0.07 18.13
CA PHE A 377 0.69 0.19 17.38
C PHE A 377 1.36 1.48 17.85
N HIS A 378 2.69 1.54 17.92
CA HIS A 378 3.37 2.80 18.19
C HIS A 378 3.22 3.75 17.00
N TYR A 379 3.34 3.22 15.78
CA TYR A 379 2.99 3.89 14.54
C TYR A 379 1.83 3.15 13.89
N ALA A 380 0.69 3.83 13.74
CA ALA A 380 -0.48 3.22 13.09
C ALA A 380 -0.17 3.03 11.60
N GLY A 381 -0.39 1.83 11.08
CA GLY A 381 -0.16 1.53 9.67
C GLY A 381 -1.44 1.31 8.88
N VAL A 382 -1.29 1.42 7.57
CA VAL A 382 -2.27 1.06 6.56
C VAL A 382 -1.56 0.31 5.45
N ASP A 383 -2.30 -0.59 4.79
CA ASP A 383 -1.87 -1.16 3.53
C ASP A 383 -2.56 -0.45 2.36
N TYR A 384 -1.77 0.01 1.38
CA TYR A 384 -2.27 0.75 0.22
C TYR A 384 -1.59 0.24 -1.06
N LEU A 385 -1.98 -0.97 -1.45
CA LEU A 385 -1.54 -1.62 -2.68
C LEU A 385 -2.43 -1.29 -3.88
N THR A 386 -1.94 -1.65 -5.07
CA THR A 386 -2.55 -1.40 -6.38
C THR A 386 -2.64 0.09 -6.75
N PRO A 387 -2.57 0.46 -8.04
CA PRO A 387 -2.57 1.86 -8.45
C PRO A 387 -3.91 2.52 -8.14
N GLY A 388 -3.85 3.81 -7.78
CA GLY A 388 -5.01 4.69 -7.78
C GLY A 388 -5.36 5.30 -6.43
N ILE A 389 -6.20 6.33 -6.50
CA ILE A 389 -6.63 7.13 -5.36
C ILE A 389 -8.09 6.85 -5.01
N GLY A 390 -8.54 7.31 -3.84
CA GLY A 390 -9.97 7.36 -3.56
C GLY A 390 -10.70 8.24 -4.59
N THR A 391 -11.88 7.81 -5.02
CA THR A 391 -12.76 8.57 -5.92
C THR A 391 -14.21 8.53 -5.41
N LYS A 392 -15.13 9.21 -6.10
CA LYS A 392 -16.57 9.12 -5.77
C LYS A 392 -17.10 7.69 -5.90
N GLU A 393 -16.51 6.90 -6.79
CA GLU A 393 -16.85 5.50 -7.07
C GLU A 393 -16.11 4.54 -6.12
N ASN A 394 -14.91 4.91 -5.64
CA ASN A 394 -14.08 4.11 -4.74
C ASN A 394 -13.71 4.85 -3.44
N PRO A 395 -14.69 5.28 -2.62
CA PRO A 395 -14.42 6.07 -1.41
C PRO A 395 -13.75 5.27 -0.29
N HIS A 396 -13.79 3.93 -0.33
CA HIS A 396 -13.18 3.06 0.70
C HIS A 396 -11.66 3.25 0.82
N ARG A 397 -10.96 3.64 -0.25
CA ARG A 397 -9.52 3.97 -0.20
C ARG A 397 -9.21 5.21 0.64
N ILE A 398 -10.20 6.06 0.93
CA ILE A 398 -10.07 7.16 1.90
C ILE A 398 -10.19 6.61 3.32
N VAL A 399 -11.15 5.70 3.52
CA VAL A 399 -11.47 5.12 4.83
C VAL A 399 -10.25 4.41 5.41
N SER A 400 -9.51 3.67 4.61
CA SER A 400 -8.30 2.96 5.05
C SER A 400 -7.28 3.92 5.68
N VAL A 401 -6.82 4.90 4.90
CA VAL A 401 -5.79 5.85 5.32
C VAL A 401 -6.30 6.75 6.45
N LYS A 402 -7.54 7.23 6.37
CA LYS A 402 -8.11 8.10 7.41
C LYS A 402 -8.33 7.37 8.72
N THR A 403 -8.54 6.06 8.73
CA THR A 403 -8.61 5.27 9.98
C THR A 403 -7.28 5.33 10.74
N ALA A 404 -6.17 4.97 10.07
CA ALA A 404 -4.84 5.04 10.68
C ALA A 404 -4.45 6.48 11.07
N ALA A 405 -4.72 7.46 10.20
CA ALA A 405 -4.40 8.87 10.47
C ALA A 405 -5.21 9.45 11.64
N SER A 406 -6.47 9.05 11.79
CA SER A 406 -7.33 9.49 12.90
C SER A 406 -6.86 8.89 14.21
N VAL A 407 -6.56 7.58 14.25
CA VAL A 407 -5.98 6.93 15.44
C VAL A 407 -4.67 7.60 15.84
N ALA A 408 -3.78 7.89 14.88
CA ALA A 408 -2.54 8.58 15.17
C ALA A 408 -2.77 10.00 15.73
N GLN A 409 -3.71 10.75 15.17
CA GLN A 409 -4.04 12.10 15.64
C GLN A 409 -4.66 12.08 17.05
N LEU A 410 -5.70 11.27 17.27
CA LEU A 410 -6.44 11.22 18.53
C LEU A 410 -5.60 10.67 19.68
N ASN A 411 -4.73 9.69 19.41
CA ASN A 411 -3.83 9.09 20.39
C ASN A 411 -2.42 9.72 20.41
N SER A 412 -2.22 10.84 19.71
CA SER A 412 -0.95 11.59 19.67
C SER A 412 0.28 10.76 19.26
N LYS A 413 0.08 9.82 18.35
CA LYS A 413 1.16 9.02 17.76
C LYS A 413 1.98 9.89 16.81
N GLU A 414 3.27 9.60 16.72
CA GLU A 414 4.20 10.43 15.94
C GLU A 414 4.10 10.18 14.43
N ARG A 415 3.79 8.94 14.03
CA ARG A 415 3.81 8.51 12.64
C ARG A 415 2.56 7.72 12.25
N VAL A 416 2.26 7.84 10.96
CA VAL A 416 1.34 6.99 10.21
C VAL A 416 2.17 6.36 9.09
N ILE A 417 2.32 5.04 9.13
CA ILE A 417 3.09 4.30 8.12
C ILE A 417 2.17 3.75 7.05
N CYS A 418 2.72 3.48 5.87
CA CYS A 418 2.00 2.83 4.80
C CYS A 418 2.89 1.82 4.10
N GLU A 419 2.44 0.57 4.00
CA GLU A 419 2.91 -0.31 2.92
C GLU A 419 2.37 0.26 1.59
N SER A 420 3.26 0.52 0.63
CA SER A 420 2.91 1.30 -0.55
C SER A 420 3.44 0.67 -1.83
N PHE A 421 2.77 0.96 -2.96
CA PHE A 421 3.22 0.72 -4.33
C PHE A 421 3.27 -0.74 -4.81
N GLY A 422 3.12 -1.72 -3.92
CA GLY A 422 3.06 -3.13 -4.26
C GLY A 422 1.80 -3.52 -5.04
N ALA A 423 1.81 -4.75 -5.57
CA ALA A 423 0.72 -5.33 -6.37
C ALA A 423 0.20 -4.44 -7.52
N SER A 424 1.07 -3.57 -8.05
CA SER A 424 0.72 -2.54 -9.03
C SER A 424 1.16 -2.89 -10.46
N GLY A 425 1.85 -4.01 -10.65
CA GLY A 425 2.38 -4.41 -11.94
C GLY A 425 3.70 -3.72 -12.29
N HIS A 426 4.44 -4.29 -13.24
CA HIS A 426 5.74 -3.73 -13.65
C HIS A 426 5.60 -2.41 -14.43
N GLY A 427 4.42 -2.14 -15.00
CA GLY A 427 4.09 -0.90 -15.70
C GLY A 427 3.77 0.31 -14.84
N TYR A 428 3.66 0.15 -13.52
CA TYR A 428 3.35 1.25 -12.62
C TYR A 428 4.43 2.34 -12.72
N SER A 429 4.04 3.54 -13.16
CA SER A 429 4.95 4.63 -13.49
C SER A 429 5.29 5.48 -12.26
N MET A 430 6.39 6.26 -12.32
CA MET A 430 6.73 7.20 -11.24
C MET A 430 5.68 8.31 -11.08
N ARG A 431 4.99 8.67 -12.17
CA ARG A 431 3.87 9.63 -12.15
C ARG A 431 2.68 9.11 -11.33
N GLU A 432 2.31 7.84 -11.51
CA GLU A 432 1.21 7.24 -10.75
C GLU A 432 1.61 7.04 -9.28
N ARG A 433 2.86 6.61 -9.00
CA ARG A 433 3.41 6.57 -7.64
C ARG A 433 3.32 7.92 -6.93
N ARG A 434 3.66 9.01 -7.64
CA ARG A 434 3.53 10.37 -7.08
C ARG A 434 2.08 10.70 -6.73
N LEU A 435 1.13 10.37 -7.61
CA LEU A 435 -0.28 10.61 -7.36
C LEU A 435 -0.73 9.90 -6.07
N ASP A 436 -0.41 8.61 -5.94
CA ASP A 436 -0.79 7.80 -4.79
C ASP A 436 -0.07 8.28 -3.52
N ALA A 437 1.23 8.58 -3.59
CA ALA A 437 2.00 9.16 -2.48
C ALA A 437 1.43 10.51 -2.00
N ASN A 438 1.07 11.39 -2.92
CA ASN A 438 0.47 12.68 -2.60
C ASN A 438 -0.88 12.52 -1.91
N PHE A 439 -1.71 11.62 -2.41
CA PHE A 439 -3.02 11.35 -1.83
C PHE A 439 -2.90 10.77 -0.42
N MET A 440 -2.08 9.74 -0.24
CA MET A 440 -1.80 9.13 1.06
C MET A 440 -1.24 10.17 2.05
N ALA A 441 -0.25 10.97 1.63
CA ALA A 441 0.34 12.00 2.47
C ALA A 441 -0.67 13.10 2.85
N PHE A 442 -1.52 13.51 1.91
CA PHE A 442 -2.58 14.48 2.14
C PHE A 442 -3.54 14.01 3.25
N LEU A 443 -3.94 12.74 3.20
CA LEU A 443 -4.84 12.12 4.19
C LEU A 443 -4.21 11.89 5.56
N GLY A 444 -2.89 11.69 5.63
CA GLY A 444 -2.15 11.65 6.89
C GLY A 444 -0.92 10.76 6.95
N VAL A 445 -0.61 9.98 5.91
CA VAL A 445 0.62 9.16 5.86
C VAL A 445 1.85 10.06 5.93
N ASN A 446 2.84 9.66 6.73
CA ASN A 446 4.08 10.42 6.88
C ASN A 446 5.32 9.54 7.08
N LEU A 447 5.23 8.27 6.69
CA LEU A 447 6.36 7.37 6.48
C LEU A 447 5.95 6.27 5.48
N PHE A 448 6.67 6.19 4.37
CA PHE A 448 6.40 5.23 3.29
C PHE A 448 7.30 4.00 3.41
N ILE A 449 6.70 2.82 3.26
CA ILE A 449 7.35 1.51 3.22
C ILE A 449 7.07 0.92 1.83
N PRO A 450 7.91 1.21 0.82
CA PRO A 450 7.72 0.66 -0.52
C PRO A 450 7.75 -0.88 -0.53
N HIS A 451 6.72 -1.47 -1.14
CA HIS A 451 6.64 -2.87 -1.52
C HIS A 451 6.99 -2.99 -3.03
N ALA A 452 8.14 -3.51 -3.43
CA ALA A 452 9.22 -3.98 -2.56
C ALA A 452 10.60 -3.86 -3.21
N PHE A 453 11.62 -4.04 -2.39
CA PHE A 453 13.01 -4.15 -2.81
C PHE A 453 13.42 -5.62 -2.72
N TYR A 454 13.99 -6.18 -3.79
CA TYR A 454 14.28 -7.61 -3.89
C TYR A 454 15.77 -7.86 -3.80
N TYR A 455 16.18 -8.78 -2.93
CA TYR A 455 17.57 -9.26 -2.94
C TYR A 455 17.91 -9.92 -4.28
N SER A 456 17.01 -10.76 -4.81
CA SER A 456 17.11 -11.36 -6.14
C SER A 456 15.76 -11.44 -6.86
N PHE A 457 15.81 -11.32 -8.18
CA PHE A 457 14.72 -11.54 -9.14
C PHE A 457 14.67 -12.96 -9.72
N ALA A 458 15.55 -13.86 -9.28
CA ALA A 458 15.63 -15.23 -9.76
C ALA A 458 14.28 -15.97 -9.70
N GLY A 459 13.97 -16.74 -10.73
CA GLY A 459 12.77 -17.56 -10.81
C GLY A 459 11.47 -16.77 -10.66
N TYR A 460 10.53 -17.29 -9.86
CA TYR A 460 9.21 -16.69 -9.67
C TYR A 460 9.21 -15.38 -8.86
N ARG A 461 10.34 -15.00 -8.26
CA ARG A 461 10.45 -13.80 -7.41
C ARG A 461 10.11 -12.52 -8.16
N LYS A 462 10.45 -12.42 -9.45
CA LYS A 462 10.09 -11.29 -10.34
C LYS A 462 8.58 -11.13 -10.57
N THR A 463 7.77 -12.11 -10.16
CA THR A 463 6.30 -12.11 -10.27
C THR A 463 5.59 -12.02 -8.91
N ASP A 464 6.34 -12.02 -7.80
CA ASP A 464 5.80 -11.87 -6.44
C ASP A 464 5.35 -10.42 -6.21
N PHE A 465 4.08 -10.11 -6.46
CA PHE A 465 3.44 -8.79 -6.26
C PHE A 465 4.26 -7.58 -6.80
N PRO A 466 4.56 -7.53 -8.12
CA PRO A 466 5.33 -6.44 -8.73
C PRO A 466 4.68 -5.06 -8.53
N PRO A 467 5.43 -3.95 -8.66
CA PRO A 467 6.80 -3.83 -9.18
C PRO A 467 7.91 -3.98 -8.13
N THR A 468 9.15 -4.12 -8.61
CA THR A 468 10.33 -3.76 -7.81
C THR A 468 10.60 -2.27 -7.89
N GLU A 469 11.06 -1.69 -6.80
CA GLU A 469 11.57 -0.32 -6.75
C GLU A 469 13.09 -0.26 -6.57
N PHE A 470 13.78 -1.40 -6.64
CA PHE A 470 15.20 -1.48 -6.38
C PHE A 470 16.05 -1.51 -7.67
N LYS A 471 17.32 -1.93 -7.56
CA LYS A 471 18.34 -1.91 -8.63
C LYS A 471 17.92 -2.56 -9.96
N HIS A 472 16.95 -3.46 -9.95
CA HIS A 472 16.41 -4.11 -11.16
C HIS A 472 15.51 -3.16 -11.97
N ALA A 473 14.95 -2.13 -11.34
CA ALA A 473 14.11 -1.15 -12.01
C ALA A 473 14.97 -0.20 -12.89
N PRO A 474 14.61 0.03 -14.17
CA PRO A 474 15.38 0.90 -15.05
C PRO A 474 15.56 2.34 -14.55
N HIS A 475 14.62 2.82 -13.73
CA HIS A 475 14.66 4.16 -13.14
C HIS A 475 15.49 4.24 -11.85
N TRP A 476 16.15 3.16 -11.40
CA TRP A 476 16.96 3.16 -10.18
C TRP A 476 18.00 4.28 -10.11
N PRO A 477 18.73 4.62 -11.21
CA PRO A 477 19.64 5.78 -11.22
C PRO A 477 18.96 7.11 -10.89
N HIS A 478 17.64 7.21 -11.07
CA HIS A 478 16.84 8.40 -10.78
C HIS A 478 16.15 8.35 -9.41
N TYR A 479 16.23 7.23 -8.68
CA TYR A 479 15.43 6.98 -7.48
C TYR A 479 15.72 7.96 -6.34
N ARG A 480 16.92 8.53 -6.27
CA ARG A 480 17.27 9.56 -5.27
C ARG A 480 16.30 10.73 -5.27
N ALA A 481 15.88 11.19 -6.44
CA ALA A 481 14.91 12.27 -6.56
C ALA A 481 13.55 11.88 -5.95
N PHE A 482 13.14 10.62 -6.10
CA PHE A 482 11.89 10.13 -5.53
C PHE A 482 12.00 9.94 -4.01
N ALA A 483 13.11 9.35 -3.53
CA ALA A 483 13.34 9.17 -2.11
C ALA A 483 13.44 10.51 -1.35
N ASP A 484 14.07 11.54 -1.96
CA ASP A 484 14.08 12.91 -1.43
C ASP A 484 12.68 13.53 -1.40
N TYR A 485 11.87 13.31 -2.45
CA TYR A 485 10.48 13.75 -2.52
C TYR A 485 9.62 13.13 -1.40
N LEU A 486 9.66 11.80 -1.24
CA LEU A 486 8.98 11.09 -0.16
C LEU A 486 9.50 11.52 1.22
N GLY A 487 10.81 11.78 1.33
CA GLY A 487 11.45 12.30 2.53
C GLY A 487 10.88 13.63 2.99
N ARG A 488 10.67 14.56 2.04
CA ARG A 488 10.08 15.88 2.30
C ARG A 488 8.60 15.81 2.65
N LEU A 489 7.84 14.95 1.96
CA LEU A 489 6.44 14.67 2.32
C LEU A 489 6.34 14.15 3.76
N SER A 490 7.18 13.16 4.10
CA SER A 490 7.22 12.54 5.42
C SER A 490 7.64 13.53 6.50
N LEU A 491 8.68 14.34 6.27
CA LEU A 491 9.14 15.39 7.18
C LEU A 491 8.03 16.40 7.49
N LEU A 492 7.43 17.00 6.46
CA LEU A 492 6.37 17.99 6.63
C LEU A 492 5.12 17.34 7.24
N GLY A 493 4.82 16.10 6.88
CA GLY A 493 3.67 15.36 7.37
C GLY A 493 3.77 14.94 8.84
N ALA A 494 4.99 14.64 9.31
CA ALA A 494 5.28 14.31 10.69
C ALA A 494 5.35 15.56 11.59
N SER A 495 5.98 16.62 11.08
CA SER A 495 6.21 17.86 11.82
C SER A 495 4.94 18.70 11.93
N GLY A 496 4.17 18.78 10.84
CA GLY A 496 2.92 19.54 10.80
C GLY A 496 1.76 18.77 11.40
N LYS A 497 1.07 19.36 12.38
CA LYS A 497 -0.14 18.78 12.98
C LYS A 497 -1.39 19.28 12.28
N ARG A 498 -2.23 18.38 11.78
CA ARG A 498 -3.56 18.74 11.28
C ARG A 498 -4.39 19.32 12.41
N THR A 499 -5.29 20.25 12.10
CA THR A 499 -6.15 20.87 13.11
C THR A 499 -7.66 20.79 12.81
N PRO A 500 -8.19 19.60 12.50
CA PRO A 500 -9.62 19.42 12.23
C PRO A 500 -10.49 19.82 13.42
N GLU A 501 -11.72 20.24 13.12
CA GLU A 501 -12.76 20.56 14.12
C GLU A 501 -13.92 19.56 14.10
N VAL A 502 -13.89 18.60 13.16
CA VAL A 502 -14.95 17.63 12.90
C VAL A 502 -14.51 16.24 13.30
N LEU A 503 -15.34 15.54 14.06
CA LEU A 503 -15.29 14.09 14.27
C LEU A 503 -16.38 13.41 13.46
N LEU A 504 -16.07 12.29 12.81
CA LEU A 504 -17.03 11.39 12.20
C LEU A 504 -17.06 10.08 12.99
N LEU A 505 -18.19 9.75 13.60
CA LEU A 505 -18.34 8.56 14.42
C LEU A 505 -18.37 7.31 13.54
N SER A 506 -17.52 6.33 13.88
CA SER A 506 -17.49 5.02 13.22
C SER A 506 -18.82 4.30 13.40
N PRO A 507 -19.42 3.74 12.33
CA PRO A 507 -20.68 3.01 12.40
C PRO A 507 -20.55 1.58 12.91
N ILE A 508 -19.38 1.17 13.43
CA ILE A 508 -19.03 -0.23 13.72
C ILE A 508 -20.08 -0.97 14.57
N HIS A 509 -20.66 -0.34 15.60
CA HIS A 509 -21.72 -0.95 16.42
C HIS A 509 -23.03 -1.18 15.66
N THR A 510 -23.34 -0.27 14.72
CA THR A 510 -24.48 -0.46 13.81
C THR A 510 -24.18 -1.55 12.80
N VAL A 511 -22.95 -1.61 12.28
CA VAL A 511 -22.49 -2.68 11.37
C VAL A 511 -22.61 -4.05 12.04
N TYR A 512 -22.16 -4.21 13.29
CA TYR A 512 -22.34 -5.47 14.03
C TYR A 512 -23.80 -5.92 14.06
N GLU A 513 -24.73 -4.99 14.21
CA GLU A 513 -26.15 -5.31 14.27
C GLU A 513 -26.71 -5.75 12.91
N VAL A 514 -26.45 -4.96 11.86
CA VAL A 514 -27.12 -5.08 10.56
C VAL A 514 -26.37 -5.98 9.57
N MET A 515 -25.13 -6.38 9.88
CA MET A 515 -24.35 -7.26 9.01
C MET A 515 -24.98 -8.65 8.87
N PHE A 516 -25.81 -9.07 9.83
CA PHE A 516 -26.61 -10.30 9.76
C PHE A 516 -28.05 -10.06 10.21
N ALA A 517 -29.01 -10.43 9.36
CA ALA A 517 -30.43 -10.39 9.66
C ALA A 517 -31.13 -11.58 8.98
N SER A 518 -32.08 -12.22 9.67
CA SER A 518 -32.85 -13.36 9.15
C SER A 518 -32.00 -14.53 8.61
N GLY A 519 -30.79 -14.72 9.15
CA GLY A 519 -29.84 -15.76 8.69
C GLY A 519 -29.03 -15.38 7.45
N GLU A 520 -29.19 -14.17 6.94
CA GLU A 520 -28.54 -13.68 5.73
C GLU A 520 -27.51 -12.58 6.06
N SER A 521 -26.43 -12.51 5.29
CA SER A 521 -25.42 -11.47 5.45
C SER A 521 -25.73 -10.23 4.59
N ASN A 522 -25.63 -9.05 5.19
CA ASN A 522 -25.58 -7.78 4.47
C ASN A 522 -24.13 -7.32 4.34
N MET A 523 -23.54 -7.49 3.15
CA MET A 523 -22.14 -7.11 2.87
C MET A 523 -21.96 -5.61 2.57
N HIS A 524 -23.06 -4.86 2.42
CA HIS A 524 -23.04 -3.43 2.14
C HIS A 524 -23.99 -2.67 3.07
N PRO A 525 -23.74 -2.64 4.40
CA PRO A 525 -24.54 -1.85 5.32
C PRO A 525 -24.68 -0.39 4.86
N ALA A 526 -25.88 0.17 4.95
CA ALA A 526 -26.14 1.57 4.57
C ALA A 526 -25.26 2.55 5.35
N SER A 527 -24.96 2.23 6.62
CA SER A 527 -24.10 3.03 7.46
C SER A 527 -22.64 3.08 7.01
N ASP A 528 -22.12 1.97 6.48
CA ASP A 528 -20.77 1.89 5.92
C ASP A 528 -20.68 2.69 4.60
N ALA A 529 -21.70 2.56 3.75
CA ALA A 529 -21.81 3.32 2.50
C ALA A 529 -21.89 4.84 2.76
N LEU A 530 -22.70 5.29 3.73
CA LEU A 530 -22.82 6.70 4.09
C LEU A 530 -21.53 7.24 4.74
N PHE A 531 -20.89 6.45 5.60
CA PHE A 531 -19.60 6.81 6.21
C PHE A 531 -18.53 7.04 5.15
N SER A 532 -18.44 6.15 4.16
CA SER A 532 -17.54 6.28 3.01
C SER A 532 -17.89 7.50 2.14
N LEU A 533 -19.17 7.73 1.86
CA LEU A 533 -19.63 8.88 1.09
C LEU A 533 -19.28 10.22 1.74
N LEU A 534 -19.55 10.36 3.04
CA LEU A 534 -19.22 11.57 3.80
C LEU A 534 -17.71 11.83 3.83
N SER A 535 -16.92 10.77 3.90
CA SER A 535 -15.46 10.85 3.87
C SER A 535 -14.95 11.50 2.57
N ASP A 536 -15.47 11.12 1.42
CA ASP A 536 -15.13 11.77 0.14
C ASP A 536 -15.67 13.22 0.07
N ARG A 537 -16.95 13.43 0.38
CA ARG A 537 -17.61 14.73 0.16
C ARG A 537 -17.06 15.85 1.04
N MET A 538 -16.72 15.55 2.30
CA MET A 538 -16.10 16.53 3.18
C MET A 538 -14.73 16.99 2.65
N LEU A 539 -13.89 16.06 2.17
CA LEU A 539 -12.58 16.40 1.60
C LEU A 539 -12.69 17.27 0.33
N ARG A 540 -13.64 16.98 -0.55
CA ARG A 540 -13.93 17.81 -1.76
C ARG A 540 -14.34 19.24 -1.44
N ARG A 541 -14.83 19.48 -0.21
CA ARG A 541 -15.16 20.81 0.33
C ARG A 541 -14.08 21.37 1.25
N SER A 542 -12.90 20.74 1.30
CA SER A 542 -11.79 21.09 2.19
C SER A 542 -12.18 21.12 3.68
N ILE A 543 -13.12 20.25 4.08
CA ILE A 543 -13.47 20.01 5.48
C ILE A 543 -12.62 18.83 5.95
N ASP A 544 -11.59 19.08 6.75
CA ASP A 544 -10.81 18.03 7.40
C ASP A 544 -11.53 17.52 8.67
N TYR A 545 -11.38 16.23 8.94
CA TYR A 545 -12.09 15.52 10.01
C TYR A 545 -11.24 14.37 10.54
N ASP A 546 -11.56 13.82 11.71
CA ASP A 546 -11.00 12.53 12.16
C ASP A 546 -12.13 11.54 12.45
N TYR A 547 -11.88 10.26 12.20
CA TYR A 547 -12.75 9.18 12.66
C TYR A 547 -12.57 8.98 14.15
N VAL A 548 -13.68 8.66 14.82
CA VAL A 548 -13.68 8.32 16.24
C VAL A 548 -14.57 7.12 16.50
N ASP A 549 -14.18 6.28 17.44
CA ASP A 549 -15.00 5.18 17.96
C ASP A 549 -15.53 5.52 19.37
N GLU A 550 -16.60 4.84 19.81
CA GLU A 550 -17.12 5.01 21.17
C GLU A 550 -16.06 4.73 22.25
N SER A 551 -15.16 3.76 22.04
CA SER A 551 -14.06 3.49 22.97
C SER A 551 -13.14 4.71 23.17
N GLN A 552 -12.82 5.42 22.10
CA GLN A 552 -12.03 6.65 22.18
C GLN A 552 -12.82 7.80 22.80
N LEU A 553 -14.13 7.91 22.53
CA LEU A 553 -14.97 8.95 23.15
C LEU A 553 -15.02 8.83 24.67
N ARG A 554 -15.01 7.60 25.22
CA ARG A 554 -14.94 7.37 26.67
C ARG A 554 -13.66 7.89 27.32
N GLU A 555 -12.58 7.99 26.55
CA GLU A 555 -11.29 8.53 27.02
C GLU A 555 -11.18 10.05 26.83
N ALA A 556 -12.16 10.66 26.17
CA ALA A 556 -12.12 12.07 25.81
C ALA A 556 -12.56 12.98 26.96
N SER A 557 -12.07 14.21 26.95
CA SER A 557 -12.44 15.26 27.89
C SER A 557 -13.34 16.29 27.21
N PHE A 558 -14.53 16.51 27.79
CA PHE A 558 -15.47 17.54 27.34
C PHE A 558 -15.09 18.91 27.94
N MET A 559 -14.85 19.87 27.07
CA MET A 559 -14.36 21.22 27.40
C MET A 559 -15.52 22.23 27.27
N ASP A 560 -15.84 22.93 28.36
CA ASP A 560 -16.93 23.92 28.39
C ASP A 560 -16.71 25.06 27.38
N GLY A 561 -17.70 25.30 26.52
CA GLY A 561 -17.69 26.27 25.44
C GLY A 561 -16.86 25.88 24.21
N GLU A 562 -16.07 24.81 24.30
CA GLU A 562 -15.03 24.49 23.33
C GLU A 562 -15.34 23.22 22.52
N GLY A 563 -15.70 22.10 23.13
CA GLY A 563 -15.94 20.85 22.41
C GLY A 563 -15.27 19.67 23.10
N VAL A 564 -14.74 18.71 22.34
CA VAL A 564 -14.07 17.53 22.89
C VAL A 564 -12.57 17.54 22.56
N ARG A 565 -11.76 17.09 23.53
CA ARG A 565 -10.30 16.94 23.41
C ARG A 565 -9.87 15.56 23.87
N PHE A 566 -8.89 14.99 23.18
CA PHE A 566 -8.28 13.70 23.54
C PHE A 566 -6.95 13.93 24.24
N ASN A 567 -6.54 12.98 25.09
CA ASN A 567 -5.31 13.12 25.85
C ASN A 567 -4.09 13.22 24.92
N GLY A 568 -3.19 14.16 25.21
CA GLY A 568 -2.02 14.49 24.37
C GLY A 568 -2.35 15.24 23.08
N CYS A 569 -3.60 15.21 22.60
CA CYS A 569 -4.01 15.88 21.38
C CYS A 569 -4.30 17.35 21.67
N GLY A 570 -3.60 18.26 20.98
CA GLY A 570 -3.79 19.71 21.12
C GLY A 570 -5.08 20.24 20.48
N ASN A 571 -5.78 19.43 19.68
CA ASN A 571 -6.98 19.86 18.95
C ASN A 571 -8.22 19.85 19.83
N ILE A 572 -9.18 20.70 19.45
CA ILE A 572 -10.52 20.72 19.98
C ILE A 572 -11.45 20.40 18.81
N TYR A 573 -12.30 19.40 18.98
CA TYR A 573 -13.31 19.05 18.02
C TYR A 573 -14.65 19.64 18.47
N SER A 574 -15.19 20.57 17.69
CA SER A 574 -16.43 21.29 18.01
C SER A 574 -17.64 20.75 17.28
N VAL A 575 -17.46 19.85 16.31
CA VAL A 575 -18.52 19.19 15.54
C VAL A 575 -18.32 17.68 15.61
N LEU A 576 -19.38 16.94 15.94
CA LEU A 576 -19.42 15.48 15.85
C LEU A 576 -20.56 15.09 14.91
N ILE A 577 -20.26 14.25 13.91
CA ILE A 577 -21.21 13.77 12.91
C ILE A 577 -21.44 12.26 13.14
N MET A 578 -22.70 11.86 13.15
CA MET A 578 -23.16 10.47 13.29
C MET A 578 -23.78 10.02 11.96
N PRO A 579 -23.07 9.21 11.15
CA PRO A 579 -23.55 8.75 9.86
C PRO A 579 -24.36 7.45 9.99
N GLU A 580 -25.68 7.53 9.80
CA GLU A 580 -26.59 6.37 9.86
C GLU A 580 -26.39 5.50 11.11
N ILE A 581 -26.19 6.16 12.26
CA ILE A 581 -25.96 5.46 13.52
C ILE A 581 -27.32 5.08 14.11
N GLU A 582 -27.64 3.79 14.09
CA GLU A 582 -28.86 3.25 14.71
C GLU A 582 -28.62 2.70 16.11
N VAL A 583 -27.38 2.24 16.36
CA VAL A 583 -26.95 1.59 17.60
C VAL A 583 -25.91 2.45 18.30
N MET A 584 -26.15 2.77 19.57
CA MET A 584 -25.24 3.60 20.38
C MET A 584 -25.30 3.20 21.84
N SER A 585 -24.15 3.20 22.52
CA SER A 585 -24.14 2.92 23.95
C SER A 585 -24.83 4.01 24.77
N LYS A 586 -25.58 3.63 25.81
CA LYS A 586 -26.33 4.60 26.63
C LYS A 586 -25.46 5.63 27.33
N ASP A 587 -24.28 5.23 27.78
CA ASP A 587 -23.30 6.13 28.41
C ASP A 587 -22.83 7.21 27.42
N ILE A 588 -22.47 6.80 26.20
CA ILE A 588 -22.10 7.73 25.12
C ILE A 588 -23.25 8.67 24.79
N ALA A 589 -24.48 8.18 24.69
CA ALA A 589 -25.64 9.04 24.45
C ALA A 589 -25.84 10.09 25.56
N ALA A 590 -25.62 9.73 26.82
CA ALA A 590 -25.65 10.66 27.94
C ALA A 590 -24.53 11.70 27.86
N ASP A 591 -23.32 11.28 27.49
CA ASP A 591 -22.17 12.15 27.30
C ASP A 591 -22.37 13.12 26.13
N LEU A 592 -22.98 12.69 25.03
CA LEU A 592 -23.32 13.57 23.90
C LEU A 592 -24.34 14.65 24.28
N VAL A 593 -25.29 14.36 25.17
CA VAL A 593 -26.17 15.39 25.76
C VAL A 593 -25.35 16.42 26.52
N SER A 594 -24.34 15.97 27.27
CA SER A 594 -23.43 16.85 28.01
C SER A 594 -22.57 17.71 27.07
N TYR A 595 -21.97 17.09 26.06
CA TYR A 595 -21.17 17.72 25.01
C TYR A 595 -21.92 18.86 24.33
N VAL A 596 -23.16 18.62 23.87
CA VAL A 596 -23.97 19.66 23.21
C VAL A 596 -24.33 20.77 24.20
N LYS A 597 -24.79 20.44 25.42
CA LYS A 597 -25.12 21.46 26.43
C LYS A 597 -23.93 22.37 26.76
N GLN A 598 -22.71 21.83 26.70
CA GLN A 598 -21.48 22.55 26.97
C GLN A 598 -20.97 23.37 25.78
N GLY A 599 -21.51 23.24 24.57
CA GLY A 599 -21.09 24.08 23.42
C GLY A 599 -20.64 23.32 22.18
N GLY A 600 -20.67 21.99 22.22
CA GLY A 600 -20.45 21.14 21.06
C GLY A 600 -21.60 21.19 20.06
N THR A 601 -21.31 20.85 18.81
CA THR A 601 -22.31 20.64 17.76
C THR A 601 -22.40 19.16 17.45
N LEU A 602 -23.61 18.60 17.48
CA LEU A 602 -23.89 17.22 17.11
C LEU A 602 -24.79 17.18 15.87
N ILE A 603 -24.39 16.39 14.87
CA ILE A 603 -25.13 16.23 13.62
C ILE A 603 -25.44 14.75 13.42
N ALA A 604 -26.72 14.39 13.36
CA ALA A 604 -27.17 13.06 12.96
C ALA A 604 -27.55 13.09 11.48
N VAL A 605 -27.00 12.19 10.66
CA VAL A 605 -27.24 12.12 9.21
C VAL A 605 -27.92 10.80 8.89
N GLY A 606 -29.07 10.85 8.22
CA GLY A 606 -29.88 9.69 7.86
C GLY A 606 -30.68 9.13 9.05
N ALA A 607 -30.00 8.57 10.05
CA ALA A 607 -30.62 7.99 11.24
C ALA A 607 -30.26 8.73 12.55
N ILE A 608 -31.16 8.63 13.54
CA ILE A 608 -30.89 8.97 14.94
C ILE A 608 -30.87 7.67 15.73
N PRO A 609 -29.88 7.45 16.63
CA PRO A 609 -29.78 6.21 17.40
C PRO A 609 -31.07 5.91 18.17
N ARG A 610 -31.56 4.69 18.03
CA ARG A 610 -32.80 4.21 18.67
C ARG A 610 -32.61 2.90 19.41
N HIS A 611 -31.51 2.20 19.19
CA HIS A 611 -31.18 0.95 19.86
C HIS A 611 -29.92 1.12 20.72
N SER A 612 -29.94 0.57 21.92
CA SER A 612 -28.74 0.53 22.77
C SER A 612 -27.88 -0.68 22.45
N GLU A 613 -26.77 -0.84 23.16
CA GLU A 613 -25.96 -2.04 23.17
C GLU A 613 -26.72 -3.28 23.70
N CYS A 614 -27.84 -3.09 24.40
CA CYS A 614 -28.62 -4.17 25.02
C CYS A 614 -29.98 -4.42 24.38
N LEU A 615 -30.69 -3.36 23.97
CA LEU A 615 -32.13 -3.41 23.67
C LEU A 615 -32.48 -2.66 22.38
N HIS A 616 -33.34 -3.27 21.58
CA HIS A 616 -34.00 -2.66 20.44
C HIS A 616 -35.04 -1.63 20.90
N HIS A 617 -35.01 -0.40 20.35
CA HIS A 617 -35.91 0.68 20.77
C HIS A 617 -35.79 1.00 22.27
N ASP A 618 -34.55 1.20 22.74
CA ASP A 618 -34.26 1.43 24.16
C ASP A 618 -34.82 2.78 24.64
N PRO A 619 -35.76 2.79 25.62
CA PRO A 619 -36.38 4.02 26.09
C PRO A 619 -35.41 5.00 26.76
N GLU A 620 -34.36 4.53 27.44
CA GLU A 620 -33.37 5.41 28.07
C GLU A 620 -32.50 6.08 27.01
N LEU A 621 -32.08 5.34 25.98
CA LEU A 621 -31.37 5.94 24.83
C LEU A 621 -32.26 6.96 24.12
N ALA A 622 -33.51 6.61 23.84
CA ALA A 622 -34.46 7.48 23.17
C ALA A 622 -34.69 8.79 23.94
N LYS A 623 -34.69 8.75 25.28
CA LYS A 623 -34.78 9.94 26.13
C LYS A 623 -33.59 10.89 25.92
N HIS A 624 -32.37 10.37 25.79
CA HIS A 624 -31.19 11.19 25.47
C HIS A 624 -31.29 11.79 24.06
N MET A 625 -31.67 10.99 23.07
CA MET A 625 -31.81 11.45 21.69
C MET A 625 -32.96 12.44 21.50
N HIS A 626 -34.09 12.26 22.18
CA HIS A 626 -35.19 13.24 22.20
C HIS A 626 -34.77 14.57 22.83
N ALA A 627 -33.89 14.55 23.85
CA ALA A 627 -33.36 15.78 24.43
C ALA A 627 -32.55 16.58 23.40
N LEU A 628 -31.90 15.89 22.44
CA LEU A 628 -31.05 16.48 21.40
C LEU A 628 -31.83 16.87 20.13
N PHE A 629 -32.64 15.97 19.58
CA PHE A 629 -33.29 16.15 18.28
C PHE A 629 -34.81 16.39 18.36
N GLY A 630 -35.40 16.16 19.53
CA GLY A 630 -36.85 16.28 19.75
C GLY A 630 -37.56 14.97 19.40
N SER A 631 -38.83 14.86 19.75
CA SER A 631 -39.66 13.68 19.43
C SER A 631 -40.05 13.60 17.96
N THR A 632 -39.87 14.68 17.20
CA THR A 632 -40.30 14.80 15.80
C THR A 632 -39.26 15.64 15.05
N PRO A 633 -38.04 15.09 14.86
CA PRO A 633 -36.90 15.84 14.36
C PRO A 633 -37.17 16.36 12.94
N GLN A 634 -36.89 17.63 12.71
CA GLN A 634 -37.07 18.25 11.39
C GLN A 634 -35.77 18.21 10.60
N HIS A 635 -35.87 17.96 9.29
CA HIS A 635 -34.72 17.97 8.40
C HIS A 635 -34.02 19.35 8.42
N ASN A 636 -32.72 19.33 8.67
CA ASN A 636 -31.79 20.47 8.57
C ASN A 636 -32.08 21.65 9.52
N GLU A 637 -32.91 21.43 10.56
CA GLU A 637 -33.17 22.40 11.62
C GLU A 637 -32.01 22.43 12.63
N LEU A 638 -31.45 23.63 12.92
CA LEU A 638 -30.48 23.80 14.00
C LEU A 638 -31.21 24.02 15.32
N ARG A 639 -31.11 23.08 16.26
CA ARG A 639 -31.69 23.24 17.61
C ARG A 639 -30.61 23.70 18.58
N SER A 640 -30.84 24.82 19.26
CA SER A 640 -29.95 25.30 20.31
C SER A 640 -30.26 24.61 21.63
N ILE A 641 -29.24 23.99 22.24
CA ILE A 641 -29.37 23.24 23.48
C ILE A 641 -28.21 23.63 24.40
N GLY A 642 -28.54 24.29 25.52
CA GLY A 642 -27.51 24.88 26.37
C GLY A 642 -26.68 25.89 25.58
N LYS A 643 -25.36 25.67 25.48
CA LYS A 643 -24.44 26.51 24.71
C LYS A 643 -24.17 26.02 23.29
N GLY A 644 -24.60 24.81 22.93
CA GLY A 644 -24.28 24.16 21.66
C GLY A 644 -25.50 23.91 20.78
N TYR A 645 -25.33 23.03 19.80
CA TYR A 645 -26.32 22.77 18.76
C TYR A 645 -26.49 21.30 18.45
N ALA A 646 -27.72 20.91 18.11
CA ALA A 646 -28.04 19.60 17.53
C ALA A 646 -28.75 19.79 16.18
N LEU A 647 -28.41 18.98 15.19
CA LEU A 647 -29.01 18.99 13.86
C LEU A 647 -29.30 17.58 13.38
N PHE A 648 -30.50 17.34 12.87
CA PHE A 648 -30.83 16.12 12.15
C PHE A 648 -30.92 16.40 10.65
N TYR A 649 -30.15 15.65 9.86
CA TYR A 649 -30.14 15.74 8.41
C TYR A 649 -30.73 14.46 7.82
N SER A 650 -32.05 14.46 7.58
CA SER A 650 -32.72 13.33 6.93
C SER A 650 -32.27 13.19 5.48
N LEU A 651 -32.06 11.96 5.04
CA LEU A 651 -31.80 11.61 3.63
C LEU A 651 -33.09 11.32 2.84
N GLU A 652 -34.25 11.31 3.50
CA GLU A 652 -35.54 11.07 2.86
C GLU A 652 -36.02 12.28 2.05
N ASN A 653 -36.50 12.05 0.83
CA ASN A 653 -37.16 13.04 -0.04
C ASN A 653 -36.29 14.25 -0.48
N LEU A 654 -34.96 14.10 -0.56
CA LEU A 654 -34.07 15.17 -1.03
C LEU A 654 -34.07 15.30 -2.57
N PRO A 655 -34.42 16.48 -3.15
CA PRO A 655 -34.45 16.67 -4.59
C PRO A 655 -33.17 17.39 -5.06
N LEU A 656 -32.07 16.69 -5.35
CA LEU A 656 -30.84 17.21 -5.99
C LEU A 656 -29.94 16.01 -6.39
N PRO A 657 -28.96 16.14 -7.31
CA PRO A 657 -28.16 15.00 -7.76
C PRO A 657 -27.19 14.45 -6.70
N ASP A 658 -26.85 15.23 -5.66
CA ASP A 658 -26.09 14.77 -4.49
C ASP A 658 -26.66 15.38 -3.18
N PRO A 659 -27.26 14.58 -2.28
CA PRO A 659 -27.87 15.08 -1.05
C PRO A 659 -26.84 15.59 -0.02
N ILE A 660 -25.57 15.19 -0.11
CA ILE A 660 -24.57 15.47 0.92
C ILE A 660 -23.89 16.85 0.72
N ASP A 661 -23.94 17.42 -0.48
CA ASP A 661 -23.31 18.71 -0.77
C ASP A 661 -23.85 19.83 0.14
N SER A 662 -25.17 19.94 0.26
CA SER A 662 -25.79 20.97 1.11
C SER A 662 -25.53 20.75 2.61
N LEU A 663 -25.32 19.50 3.03
CA LEU A 663 -24.86 19.19 4.38
C LEU A 663 -23.43 19.69 4.59
N CYS A 664 -22.53 19.47 3.62
CA CYS A 664 -21.15 19.97 3.73
C CYS A 664 -21.09 21.50 3.81
N GLU A 665 -21.92 22.22 3.03
CA GLU A 665 -22.05 23.68 3.16
C GLU A 665 -22.51 24.10 4.56
N ARG A 666 -23.48 23.36 5.12
CA ARG A 666 -23.97 23.59 6.49
C ARG A 666 -22.87 23.33 7.53
N VAL A 667 -22.10 22.26 7.39
CA VAL A 667 -20.97 21.93 8.26
C VAL A 667 -19.90 23.02 8.21
N SER A 668 -19.50 23.47 7.01
CA SER A 668 -18.55 24.57 6.83
C SER A 668 -18.97 25.85 7.56
N GLY A 669 -20.27 26.18 7.57
CA GLY A 669 -20.81 27.32 8.31
C GLY A 669 -20.80 27.18 9.84
N LEU A 670 -20.59 25.96 10.36
CA LEU A 670 -20.54 25.65 11.80
C LEU A 670 -19.10 25.52 12.33
N LEU A 671 -18.10 25.48 11.44
CA LEU A 671 -16.69 25.50 11.83
C LEU A 671 -16.33 26.85 12.44
N ARG A 672 -15.44 26.85 13.43
CA ARG A 672 -15.05 28.08 14.14
C ARG A 672 -13.80 28.69 13.53
N LYS A 673 -12.97 27.86 12.90
CA LYS A 673 -11.77 28.31 12.18
C LYS A 673 -12.17 28.78 10.79
N THR A 674 -11.70 29.97 10.45
CA THR A 674 -11.68 30.45 9.08
C THR A 674 -10.36 30.05 8.42
N PRO A 675 -10.38 29.54 7.17
CA PRO A 675 -9.15 29.25 6.43
C PRO A 675 -8.23 30.47 6.39
N VAL A 676 -6.95 30.24 6.64
CA VAL A 676 -5.91 31.29 6.66
C VAL A 676 -5.57 31.71 5.23
N LEU A 677 -5.65 30.79 4.28
CA LEU A 677 -5.44 31.05 2.86
C LEU A 677 -6.78 31.17 2.12
N ARG A 678 -6.90 32.21 1.28
CA ARG A 678 -7.99 32.37 0.32
C ARG A 678 -7.46 32.42 -1.10
N TRP A 679 -8.21 31.85 -2.02
CA TRP A 679 -7.89 31.86 -3.44
C TRP A 679 -9.15 31.96 -4.29
N LYS A 680 -8.95 32.28 -5.56
CA LYS A 680 -9.99 32.28 -6.60
C LYS A 680 -9.61 31.27 -7.67
N MET A 681 -10.54 30.36 -7.98
CA MET A 681 -10.37 29.45 -9.11
C MET A 681 -10.39 30.24 -10.42
N ILE A 682 -9.39 30.00 -11.27
CA ILE A 682 -9.32 30.52 -12.65
C ILE A 682 -9.79 29.46 -13.64
N GLU A 683 -9.32 28.22 -13.47
CA GLU A 683 -9.63 27.07 -14.32
C GLU A 683 -9.83 25.84 -13.43
N GLY A 684 -10.83 25.02 -13.76
CA GLY A 684 -11.27 23.87 -12.94
C GLY A 684 -12.51 24.19 -12.08
N GLN A 685 -13.02 23.16 -11.41
CA GLN A 685 -14.10 23.25 -10.43
C GLN A 685 -13.53 23.35 -9.01
N HIS A 686 -14.35 23.81 -8.06
CA HIS A 686 -13.93 23.92 -6.66
C HIS A 686 -13.57 22.55 -6.04
N GLU A 687 -14.24 21.47 -6.45
CA GLU A 687 -13.96 20.12 -5.93
C GLU A 687 -12.68 19.49 -6.52
N ASP A 688 -12.12 20.08 -7.57
CA ASP A 688 -10.88 19.60 -8.20
C ASP A 688 -9.63 19.97 -7.38
N LEU A 689 -9.70 21.02 -6.56
CA LEU A 689 -8.59 21.47 -5.71
C LEU A 689 -8.97 21.40 -4.24
N ILE A 690 -8.43 20.40 -3.55
CA ILE A 690 -8.66 20.19 -2.11
C ILE A 690 -7.53 20.76 -1.27
N SER A 691 -7.84 21.13 -0.03
CA SER A 691 -6.87 21.68 0.89
C SER A 691 -6.98 21.13 2.32
N VAL A 692 -5.84 21.06 3.01
CA VAL A 692 -5.76 20.78 4.45
C VAL A 692 -4.72 21.69 5.11
N GLU A 693 -5.06 22.24 6.27
CA GLU A 693 -4.17 23.09 7.05
C GLU A 693 -3.43 22.29 8.13
N ARG A 694 -2.12 22.48 8.22
CA ARG A 694 -1.25 21.90 9.24
C ARG A 694 -0.49 22.99 9.98
N LEU A 695 -0.41 22.86 11.30
CA LEU A 695 0.30 23.79 12.17
C LEU A 695 1.69 23.26 12.50
N PHE A 696 2.70 24.11 12.36
CA PHE A 696 4.05 23.87 12.90
C PHE A 696 4.56 25.17 13.54
N GLY A 697 4.86 25.12 14.84
CA GLY A 697 5.16 26.32 15.62
C GLY A 697 4.02 27.34 15.54
N ASN A 698 4.31 28.54 15.04
CA ASN A 698 3.35 29.61 14.81
C ASN A 698 2.96 29.79 13.32
N ARG A 699 3.31 28.84 12.46
CA ARG A 699 3.08 28.90 11.01
C ARG A 699 2.04 27.89 10.57
N VAL A 700 1.19 28.31 9.63
CA VAL A 700 0.21 27.43 8.99
C VAL A 700 0.75 27.01 7.63
N TYR A 701 0.76 25.71 7.39
CA TYR A 701 1.13 25.07 6.13
C TYR A 701 -0.15 24.56 5.48
N VAL A 702 -0.49 25.10 4.32
CA VAL A 702 -1.65 24.71 3.53
C VAL A 702 -1.18 23.77 2.44
N TRP A 703 -1.66 22.53 2.50
CA TRP A 703 -1.42 21.51 1.49
C TRP A 703 -2.56 21.59 0.49
N LEU A 704 -2.25 21.80 -0.78
CA LEU A 704 -3.21 21.94 -1.88
C LEU A 704 -2.96 20.87 -2.92
N MET A 705 -3.96 20.03 -3.17
CA MET A 705 -3.84 18.91 -4.11
C MET A 705 -4.88 19.02 -5.21
N ASN A 706 -4.44 18.90 -6.46
CA ASN A 706 -5.34 18.72 -7.60
C ASN A 706 -5.82 17.26 -7.62
N TRP A 707 -7.07 17.04 -7.21
CA TRP A 707 -7.75 15.76 -7.14
C TRP A 707 -8.67 15.56 -8.37
N SER A 708 -8.16 15.90 -9.55
CA SER A 708 -8.83 15.71 -10.83
C SER A 708 -7.85 15.23 -11.92
N GLU A 709 -8.41 14.76 -13.03
CA GLU A 709 -7.65 14.35 -14.22
C GLU A 709 -7.23 15.52 -15.13
N ASN A 710 -7.64 16.76 -14.80
CA ASN A 710 -7.38 17.94 -15.60
C ASN A 710 -6.44 18.92 -14.87
N PRO A 711 -5.66 19.74 -15.58
CA PRO A 711 -4.96 20.85 -14.97
C PRO A 711 -5.93 21.83 -14.30
N VAL A 712 -5.50 22.40 -13.17
CA VAL A 712 -6.29 23.34 -12.38
C VAL A 712 -5.47 24.59 -12.11
N SER A 713 -6.07 25.77 -12.24
CA SER A 713 -5.39 27.04 -11.99
C SER A 713 -6.14 27.88 -10.96
N MET A 714 -5.42 28.44 -10.00
CA MET A 714 -5.96 29.36 -9.01
C MET A 714 -5.13 30.63 -8.85
N LYS A 715 -5.76 31.71 -8.41
CA LYS A 715 -5.12 32.97 -8.04
C LYS A 715 -5.19 33.17 -6.54
N LEU A 716 -4.05 33.48 -5.92
CA LEU A 716 -4.01 33.85 -4.51
C LEU A 716 -4.80 35.14 -4.28
N ASP A 717 -5.60 35.18 -3.20
CA ASP A 717 -6.36 36.35 -2.78
C ASP A 717 -5.85 36.83 -1.43
N ALA A 718 -4.76 37.61 -1.44
CA ALA A 718 -4.19 38.17 -0.23
C ALA A 718 -5.15 39.19 0.40
N MET A 719 -5.58 38.93 1.64
CA MET A 719 -6.22 39.94 2.49
C MET A 719 -5.23 41.09 2.76
N GLU A 720 -5.72 42.31 3.01
CA GLU A 720 -4.96 43.54 3.30
C GLU A 720 -3.57 43.29 3.94
N ALA A 721 -2.51 43.21 3.13
CA ALA A 721 -1.06 43.20 3.41
C ALA A 721 -0.46 42.35 4.56
N LYS A 722 -1.23 41.72 5.47
CA LYS A 722 -0.71 41.23 6.77
C LYS A 722 0.09 39.92 6.75
N TYR A 723 0.12 39.21 5.62
CA TYR A 723 0.75 37.89 5.51
C TYR A 723 1.65 37.79 4.28
N ARG A 724 2.72 37.01 4.41
CA ARG A 724 3.58 36.56 3.30
C ARG A 724 3.41 35.07 3.06
N PHE A 725 3.52 34.66 1.80
CA PHE A 725 3.40 33.27 1.37
C PHE A 725 4.76 32.73 0.90
N GLU A 726 5.12 31.54 1.37
CA GLU A 726 6.32 30.81 0.95
C GLU A 726 5.89 29.43 0.45
N GLU A 727 6.26 29.07 -0.78
CA GLU A 727 6.08 27.72 -1.32
C GLU A 727 7.28 26.84 -0.99
N TRP A 728 6.99 25.63 -0.52
CA TRP A 728 7.96 24.60 -0.18
C TRP A 728 7.99 23.58 -1.33
N GLY A 729 8.96 23.69 -2.23
CA GLY A 729 9.02 22.89 -3.45
C GLY A 729 9.45 21.45 -3.20
N LEU A 730 8.49 20.52 -3.12
CA LEU A 730 8.69 19.11 -2.79
C LEU A 730 9.72 18.40 -3.71
N ASP A 731 9.76 18.75 -5.00
CA ASP A 731 10.74 18.17 -5.93
C ASP A 731 12.17 18.66 -5.68
N SER A 732 12.32 19.93 -5.30
CA SER A 732 13.62 20.62 -5.28
C SER A 732 14.23 20.80 -3.90
N GLY A 733 13.43 20.72 -2.84
CA GLY A 733 13.83 21.09 -1.48
C GLY A 733 14.02 22.60 -1.28
N LYS A 734 13.77 23.42 -2.30
CA LYS A 734 13.89 24.88 -2.21
C LYS A 734 12.59 25.51 -1.72
N ILE A 735 12.73 26.56 -0.93
CA ILE A 735 11.62 27.40 -0.47
C ILE A 735 11.65 28.69 -1.27
N ARG A 736 10.52 29.09 -1.85
CA ARG A 736 10.42 30.34 -2.61
C ARG A 736 9.29 31.23 -2.11
N ARG A 737 9.51 32.53 -2.12
CA ARG A 737 8.46 33.50 -1.80
C ARG A 737 7.51 33.66 -2.98
N LEU A 738 6.20 33.70 -2.71
CA LEU A 738 5.17 34.02 -3.70
C LEU A 738 4.69 35.45 -3.51
N ALA A 739 4.27 36.09 -4.60
CA ALA A 739 3.56 37.35 -4.50
C ALA A 739 2.11 37.10 -4.10
N ASN A 740 1.49 38.16 -3.59
CA ASN A 740 0.16 38.13 -3.02
C ASN A 740 -0.96 37.84 -4.04
N ASP A 741 -0.68 38.02 -5.33
CA ASP A 741 -1.62 37.78 -6.42
C ASP A 741 -1.09 36.78 -7.46
N SER A 742 -0.11 35.96 -7.08
CA SER A 742 0.43 34.91 -7.95
C SER A 742 -0.66 33.93 -8.41
N VAL A 743 -0.54 33.50 -9.66
CA VAL A 743 -1.37 32.44 -10.25
C VAL A 743 -0.59 31.14 -10.20
N LEU A 744 -1.21 30.11 -9.63
CA LEU A 744 -0.63 28.78 -9.47
C LEU A 744 -1.44 27.78 -10.29
N THR A 745 -0.78 27.14 -11.24
CA THR A 745 -1.32 26.00 -12.00
C THR A 745 -0.82 24.70 -11.39
N TYR A 746 -1.70 23.70 -11.37
CA TYR A 746 -1.49 22.37 -10.82
C TYR A 746 -1.74 21.34 -11.93
N ALA A 747 -0.77 20.47 -12.17
CA ALA A 747 -0.97 19.28 -12.98
C ALA A 747 -1.91 18.29 -12.28
N PRO A 748 -2.54 17.34 -13.01
CA PRO A 748 -3.30 16.25 -12.38
C PRO A 748 -2.49 15.53 -11.29
N GLY A 749 -3.07 15.39 -10.10
CA GLY A 749 -2.43 14.75 -8.95
C GLY A 749 -1.33 15.55 -8.27
N GLU A 750 -1.04 16.78 -8.70
CA GLU A 750 0.00 17.61 -8.10
C GLU A 750 -0.42 18.10 -6.72
N LEU A 751 0.48 17.95 -5.74
CA LEU A 751 0.38 18.47 -4.40
C LEU A 751 1.41 19.58 -4.22
N ARG A 752 0.97 20.75 -3.75
CA ARG A 752 1.85 21.89 -3.41
C ARG A 752 1.63 22.30 -1.96
N VAL A 753 2.71 22.70 -1.29
CA VAL A 753 2.67 23.11 0.11
C VAL A 753 3.05 24.58 0.24
N LEU A 754 2.13 25.37 0.77
CA LEU A 754 2.30 26.80 1.00
C LEU A 754 2.33 27.09 2.50
N SER A 755 3.33 27.81 2.99
CA SER A 755 3.33 28.32 4.36
C SER A 755 2.90 29.78 4.39
N VAL A 756 2.06 30.12 5.38
CA VAL A 756 1.57 31.48 5.63
C VAL A 756 2.27 32.05 6.86
N VAL A 757 2.86 33.24 6.72
CA VAL A 757 3.67 33.87 7.77
C VAL A 757 3.20 35.30 8.04
N PRO A 758 3.04 35.73 9.30
CA PRO A 758 2.76 37.12 9.65
C PRO A 758 3.91 38.07 9.27
N GLU A 759 3.59 39.30 8.85
CA GLU A 759 4.58 40.29 8.37
C GLU A 759 5.57 40.80 9.46
N GLU A 760 5.26 40.69 10.76
CA GLU A 760 6.06 41.26 11.87
C GLU A 760 7.30 40.44 12.31
N SER A 761 7.87 39.58 11.46
CA SER A 761 9.04 38.76 11.84
C SER A 761 10.34 39.29 11.20
N PRO A 762 11.28 39.90 11.98
CA PRO A 762 12.52 40.46 11.44
C PRO A 762 13.58 39.36 11.34
N ILE A 763 13.71 38.74 10.16
CA ILE A 763 14.91 37.98 9.82
C ILE A 763 15.30 38.32 8.38
N GLY A 764 16.49 38.92 8.25
CA GLY A 764 17.05 39.36 7.00
C GLY A 764 17.84 38.25 6.31
N SER A 765 17.60 38.11 5.00
CA SER A 765 18.59 38.19 3.94
C SER A 765 17.83 38.13 2.62
N ILE A 766 18.34 38.87 1.63
CA ILE A 766 17.76 39.04 0.31
C ILE A 766 17.68 37.65 -0.36
N GLU A 767 16.47 37.12 -0.49
CA GLU A 767 16.16 35.98 -1.35
C GLU A 767 15.25 36.49 -2.47
N GLN A 768 15.64 36.17 -3.71
CA GLN A 768 15.07 36.73 -4.94
C GLN A 768 13.56 36.49 -4.99
N MET A 769 12.80 37.58 -5.16
CA MET A 769 11.41 37.52 -5.59
C MET A 769 11.39 37.12 -7.06
N PHE A 770 10.73 36.02 -7.39
CA PHE A 770 10.38 35.72 -8.78
C PHE A 770 8.87 35.55 -8.83
N ASP A 771 8.19 36.55 -9.39
CA ASP A 771 6.77 36.48 -9.62
C ASP A 771 6.50 36.11 -11.07
N VAL A 772 5.52 35.23 -11.25
CA VAL A 772 4.91 34.74 -12.50
C VAL A 772 5.82 34.75 -13.74
N MET A 773 6.27 33.56 -14.17
CA MET A 773 6.75 33.37 -15.55
C MET A 773 5.62 33.75 -16.51
N ARG A 774 5.80 34.80 -17.31
CA ARG A 774 4.95 35.11 -18.46
C ARG A 774 5.73 34.94 -19.75
N ASP A 775 5.01 34.36 -20.71
CA ASP A 775 5.25 34.24 -22.14
C ASP A 775 6.61 33.63 -22.57
N ALA A 776 6.52 32.45 -23.19
CA ALA A 776 7.60 31.89 -23.99
C ALA A 776 7.71 32.71 -25.28
N GLU A 777 8.63 33.68 -25.32
CA GLU A 777 8.72 34.62 -26.43
C GLU A 777 9.50 34.08 -27.63
N ASP A 778 10.47 33.17 -27.42
CA ASP A 778 11.24 32.50 -28.48
C ASP A 778 11.31 30.98 -28.24
N VAL A 779 10.81 30.21 -29.20
CA VAL A 779 10.87 28.74 -29.21
C VAL A 779 11.75 28.27 -30.37
N THR A 780 12.90 27.67 -30.07
CA THR A 780 13.73 26.97 -31.08
C THR A 780 13.48 25.48 -30.97
N LEU A 781 12.91 24.88 -32.01
CA LEU A 781 12.76 23.42 -32.09
C LEU A 781 14.11 22.78 -32.45
N LEU A 782 14.51 21.77 -31.68
CA LEU A 782 15.70 20.97 -32.01
C LEU A 782 15.35 19.92 -33.08
N ASP A 783 16.40 19.37 -33.71
CA ASP A 783 16.25 18.29 -34.71
C ASP A 783 15.63 17.04 -34.05
N ASN A 784 14.97 16.23 -34.86
CA ASN A 784 14.49 14.90 -34.46
C ASN A 784 15.55 13.81 -34.70
N LEU A 785 16.72 14.11 -35.28
CA LEU A 785 17.82 13.14 -35.46
C LEU A 785 18.82 13.20 -34.30
N TRP A 786 18.46 12.60 -33.17
CA TRP A 786 19.35 12.46 -32.01
C TRP A 786 20.24 11.24 -32.14
N ARG A 787 21.54 11.36 -31.80
CA ARG A 787 22.39 10.17 -31.65
C ARG A 787 21.86 9.35 -30.50
N PHE A 788 21.70 8.05 -30.71
CA PHE A 788 21.04 7.17 -29.75
C PHE A 788 21.86 5.92 -29.45
N GLN A 789 21.90 5.55 -28.17
CA GLN A 789 22.39 4.25 -27.74
C GLN A 789 21.60 3.77 -26.51
N THR A 790 21.43 2.46 -26.39
CA THR A 790 20.95 1.82 -25.16
C THR A 790 22.10 1.66 -24.19
N LEU A 791 21.86 1.89 -22.90
CA LEU A 791 22.86 1.67 -21.85
C LEU A 791 22.93 0.19 -21.44
N GLU A 792 21.82 -0.53 -21.58
CA GLU A 792 21.72 -1.98 -21.42
C GLU A 792 21.58 -2.68 -22.79
N PRO A 793 21.86 -3.99 -22.89
CA PRO A 793 21.58 -4.74 -24.10
C PRO A 793 20.07 -4.86 -24.38
N ASN A 794 19.70 -4.90 -25.66
CA ASN A 794 18.33 -5.22 -26.06
C ASN A 794 18.04 -6.71 -25.84
N VAL A 795 16.76 -7.05 -25.75
CA VAL A 795 16.31 -8.39 -25.34
C VAL A 795 15.38 -8.98 -26.38
N LEU A 796 15.66 -10.21 -26.82
CA LEU A 796 14.69 -11.08 -27.47
C LEU A 796 14.19 -12.10 -26.43
N LEU A 797 12.89 -12.08 -26.16
CA LEU A 797 12.22 -13.09 -25.35
C LEU A 797 12.14 -14.42 -26.11
N LEU A 798 12.66 -15.49 -25.50
CA LEU A 798 12.52 -16.86 -25.98
C LEU A 798 11.51 -17.61 -25.11
N ASP A 799 10.23 -17.34 -25.34
CA ASP A 799 9.12 -17.89 -24.55
C ASP A 799 8.23 -18.88 -25.31
N GLN A 800 8.57 -19.17 -26.56
CA GLN A 800 7.95 -20.24 -27.36
C GLN A 800 8.99 -21.26 -27.80
N TRP A 801 8.74 -22.51 -27.42
CA TRP A 801 9.63 -23.65 -27.64
C TRP A 801 8.90 -24.80 -28.29
N GLN A 802 9.55 -25.45 -29.26
CA GLN A 802 9.18 -26.79 -29.68
C GLN A 802 9.79 -27.79 -28.70
N VAL A 803 8.95 -28.42 -27.88
CA VAL A 803 9.39 -29.35 -26.84
C VAL A 803 9.20 -30.79 -27.29
N THR A 804 10.27 -31.58 -27.27
CA THR A 804 10.22 -33.04 -27.39
C THR A 804 10.46 -33.65 -26.02
N LEU A 805 9.40 -34.18 -25.42
CA LEU A 805 9.48 -34.87 -24.12
C LEU A 805 10.04 -36.28 -24.32
N ASN A 806 10.92 -36.72 -23.42
CA ASN A 806 11.56 -38.05 -23.50
C ASN A 806 12.24 -38.30 -24.85
N ASP A 807 12.98 -37.31 -25.36
CA ASP A 807 13.65 -37.31 -26.65
C ASP A 807 14.74 -38.39 -26.73
N ARG A 808 14.35 -39.60 -27.13
CA ARG A 808 15.24 -40.76 -27.33
C ARG A 808 16.27 -40.56 -28.45
N GLN A 809 16.11 -39.54 -29.29
CA GLN A 809 17.01 -39.23 -30.39
C GLN A 809 17.92 -38.04 -30.08
N SER A 810 17.85 -37.51 -28.85
CA SER A 810 18.66 -36.35 -28.46
C SER A 810 20.16 -36.62 -28.58
N ARG A 811 20.92 -35.54 -28.78
CA ARG A 811 22.39 -35.58 -28.85
C ARG A 811 23.05 -36.07 -27.55
N MET A 812 22.32 -36.07 -26.43
CA MET A 812 22.79 -36.61 -25.14
C MET A 812 22.54 -38.12 -24.98
N ASN A 813 21.68 -38.72 -25.81
CA ASN A 813 21.15 -40.06 -25.56
C ASN A 813 22.01 -41.24 -26.03
N ALA A 814 23.26 -40.99 -26.44
CA ALA A 814 24.15 -42.05 -26.88
C ALA A 814 24.60 -43.02 -25.75
N THR A 815 24.37 -42.73 -24.45
CA THR A 815 24.86 -43.60 -23.34
C THR A 815 24.31 -43.30 -21.91
N MET A 816 23.33 -42.41 -21.71
CA MET A 816 22.94 -41.98 -20.35
C MET A 816 21.69 -42.71 -19.80
N PRO A 817 21.71 -43.19 -18.54
CA PRO A 817 20.51 -43.69 -17.88
C PRO A 817 19.65 -42.52 -17.41
N GLY A 818 18.67 -42.08 -18.21
CA GLY A 818 17.78 -40.96 -17.84
C GLY A 818 16.79 -40.58 -18.95
N GLN A 819 15.87 -39.68 -18.64
CA GLN A 819 14.96 -39.05 -19.59
C GLN A 819 15.53 -37.70 -20.02
N VAL A 820 15.52 -37.41 -21.33
CA VAL A 820 15.97 -36.13 -21.88
C VAL A 820 14.77 -35.39 -22.44
N ASN A 821 14.59 -34.12 -22.09
CA ASN A 821 13.68 -33.23 -22.78
C ASN A 821 14.49 -32.26 -23.63
N THR A 822 14.07 -32.08 -24.88
CA THR A 822 14.73 -31.17 -25.80
C THR A 822 13.81 -30.02 -26.16
N TYR A 823 14.29 -28.80 -25.94
CA TYR A 823 13.63 -27.53 -26.24
C TYR A 823 14.32 -26.91 -27.44
N ARG A 824 13.58 -26.63 -28.52
CA ARG A 824 14.12 -26.00 -29.75
C ARG A 824 13.40 -24.70 -30.05
N THR A 825 14.15 -23.71 -30.51
CA THR A 825 13.63 -22.45 -31.03
C THR A 825 14.58 -21.91 -32.10
N SER A 826 14.09 -21.05 -32.99
CA SER A 826 14.89 -20.40 -34.01
C SER A 826 14.66 -18.90 -34.08
N PHE A 827 15.67 -18.20 -34.57
CA PHE A 827 15.67 -16.77 -34.84
C PHE A 827 16.54 -16.50 -36.07
N THR A 828 16.39 -15.33 -36.70
CA THR A 828 17.16 -14.98 -37.90
C THR A 828 18.07 -13.80 -37.64
N MET A 829 19.21 -13.72 -38.33
CA MET A 829 20.17 -12.62 -38.21
C MET A 829 20.52 -12.04 -39.58
N THR A 830 20.67 -10.72 -39.64
CA THR A 830 21.17 -10.05 -40.86
C THR A 830 22.67 -10.24 -41.03
N GLN A 831 23.11 -10.19 -42.29
CA GLN A 831 24.53 -10.25 -42.64
C GLN A 831 25.32 -9.11 -41.97
N GLU A 832 24.77 -7.91 -41.97
CA GLU A 832 25.36 -6.70 -41.38
C GLU A 832 25.62 -6.84 -39.88
N LEU A 833 24.68 -7.45 -39.14
CA LEU A 833 24.84 -7.68 -37.70
C LEU A 833 25.96 -8.68 -37.41
N ILE A 834 26.06 -9.76 -38.19
CA ILE A 834 27.12 -10.76 -38.05
C ILE A 834 28.49 -10.13 -38.33
N GLU A 835 28.60 -9.34 -39.40
CA GLU A 835 29.84 -8.62 -39.73
C GLU A 835 30.24 -7.65 -38.62
N ARG A 836 29.27 -6.95 -38.00
CA ARG A 836 29.50 -6.04 -36.87
C ARG A 836 29.99 -6.79 -35.62
N LEU A 837 29.42 -7.95 -35.31
CA LEU A 837 29.82 -8.79 -34.16
C LEU A 837 31.22 -9.41 -34.35
N GLN A 838 31.63 -9.64 -35.60
CA GLN A 838 32.93 -10.22 -35.95
C GLN A 838 34.03 -9.18 -36.18
N SER A 839 33.70 -7.88 -36.21
CA SER A 839 34.66 -6.79 -36.39
C SER A 839 35.55 -6.60 -35.14
N PRO A 840 36.89 -6.56 -35.28
CA PRO A 840 37.82 -6.36 -34.15
C PRO A 840 37.72 -4.98 -33.47
N SER A 841 36.98 -4.04 -34.06
CA SER A 841 36.81 -2.67 -33.58
C SER A 841 35.40 -2.22 -33.94
N GLY A 842 34.52 -2.15 -32.95
CA GLY A 842 33.19 -1.55 -33.10
C GLY A 842 33.36 -0.12 -33.64
N GLY A 843 32.59 0.24 -34.67
CA GLY A 843 32.69 1.51 -35.40
C GLY A 843 32.25 2.75 -34.63
N GLY A 844 32.78 2.95 -33.42
CA GLY A 844 32.72 4.21 -32.67
C GLY A 844 34.11 4.87 -32.60
N LEU A 845 34.13 6.20 -32.49
CA LEU A 845 35.35 7.00 -32.28
C LEU A 845 36.15 6.49 -31.07
N PRO A 846 37.49 6.67 -31.05
CA PRO A 846 38.33 6.23 -29.94
C PRO A 846 38.00 7.03 -28.68
N ASP A 847 37.24 6.42 -27.78
CA ASP A 847 37.14 6.89 -26.40
C ASP A 847 38.43 6.53 -25.64
N GLN A 848 38.94 7.44 -24.81
CA GLN A 848 40.26 7.33 -24.17
C GLN A 848 40.29 6.35 -22.99
N SER A 849 39.27 5.52 -22.78
CA SER A 849 39.29 4.38 -21.85
C SER A 849 39.25 3.06 -22.61
N ASN A 850 40.41 2.40 -22.66
CA ASN A 850 40.71 1.19 -23.42
C ASN A 850 40.07 -0.10 -22.86
N ASN A 851 38.76 -0.09 -22.55
CA ASN A 851 38.11 -1.16 -21.77
C ASN A 851 36.72 -1.60 -22.27
N ASN A 852 36.27 -1.24 -23.47
CA ASN A 852 34.98 -1.76 -23.97
C ASN A 852 35.15 -3.20 -24.49
N PRO A 853 34.46 -4.21 -23.90
CA PRO A 853 34.48 -5.57 -24.42
C PRO A 853 33.84 -5.60 -25.82
N SER A 854 34.31 -6.51 -26.68
CA SER A 854 33.71 -6.75 -27.99
C SER A 854 32.20 -7.00 -27.86
N PRO A 855 31.37 -6.51 -28.80
CA PRO A 855 29.93 -6.72 -28.75
C PRO A 855 29.60 -8.22 -28.82
N LYS A 856 28.69 -8.68 -27.96
CA LYS A 856 28.31 -10.09 -27.82
C LYS A 856 26.80 -10.27 -27.83
N ILE A 857 26.38 -11.45 -28.27
CA ILE A 857 25.05 -11.98 -28.03
C ILE A 857 25.16 -13.13 -27.03
N GLU A 858 24.45 -13.00 -25.92
CA GLU A 858 24.44 -13.98 -24.84
C GLU A 858 23.05 -14.61 -24.69
N LEU A 859 23.03 -15.91 -24.41
CA LEU A 859 21.85 -16.60 -23.93
C LEU A 859 21.81 -16.54 -22.40
N ILE A 860 20.73 -15.98 -21.85
CA ILE A 860 20.47 -15.93 -20.41
C ILE A 860 19.40 -16.95 -20.06
N LEU A 861 19.70 -17.78 -19.06
CA LEU A 861 18.75 -18.61 -18.35
C LEU A 861 18.70 -18.18 -16.89
N ASP A 862 17.52 -18.30 -16.29
CA ASP A 862 17.27 -17.93 -14.91
C ASP A 862 16.81 -19.14 -14.09
N ASP A 863 17.27 -19.21 -12.84
CA ASP A 863 16.89 -20.21 -11.83
C ASP A 863 17.12 -21.67 -12.28
N VAL A 864 18.19 -21.90 -13.06
CA VAL A 864 18.55 -23.23 -13.56
C VAL A 864 19.83 -23.76 -12.94
N GLU A 865 19.72 -24.88 -12.22
CA GLU A 865 20.89 -25.63 -11.74
C GLU A 865 21.52 -26.46 -12.87
N GLN A 866 22.85 -26.35 -13.03
CA GLN A 866 23.63 -27.13 -14.02
C GLN A 866 24.31 -28.39 -13.45
N LYS A 867 23.98 -28.81 -12.21
CA LYS A 867 24.68 -29.89 -11.49
C LYS A 867 23.86 -31.18 -11.45
N ILE A 868 24.51 -32.32 -11.65
CA ILE A 868 23.95 -33.64 -11.34
C ILE A 868 24.27 -33.97 -9.87
N PRO A 869 23.29 -34.33 -9.02
CA PRO A 869 23.53 -34.66 -7.61
C PRO A 869 24.64 -35.70 -7.39
N SER A 870 25.50 -35.44 -6.41
CA SER A 870 26.77 -36.15 -6.17
C SER A 870 26.63 -37.62 -5.76
N HIS A 871 25.44 -38.04 -5.29
CA HIS A 871 25.16 -39.43 -4.91
C HIS A 871 25.13 -40.39 -6.12
N ILE A 872 25.17 -39.86 -7.35
CA ILE A 872 25.29 -40.62 -8.60
C ILE A 872 26.75 -40.59 -9.08
N GLY A 873 27.62 -41.25 -8.31
CA GLY A 873 29.09 -41.14 -8.38
C GLY A 873 29.77 -41.47 -9.72
N PHE A 874 29.04 -41.97 -10.73
CA PHE A 874 29.56 -42.25 -12.08
C PHE A 874 29.28 -41.12 -13.11
N LEU A 875 28.50 -40.09 -12.75
CA LEU A 875 28.12 -38.97 -13.64
C LEU A 875 28.69 -37.60 -13.23
N GLN A 876 29.58 -37.51 -12.24
CA GLN A 876 30.13 -36.24 -11.69
C GLN A 876 30.78 -35.28 -12.70
N ARG A 877 31.05 -35.72 -13.95
CA ARG A 877 31.64 -34.87 -15.02
C ARG A 877 30.61 -34.34 -16.03
N ARG A 878 29.31 -34.63 -15.86
CA ARG A 878 28.26 -34.21 -16.79
C ARG A 878 27.29 -33.23 -16.14
N ARG A 879 26.75 -32.34 -16.96
CA ARG A 879 25.70 -31.38 -16.60
C ARG A 879 24.34 -32.01 -16.84
N ASN A 880 23.35 -31.64 -16.03
CA ASN A 880 21.94 -31.93 -16.27
C ASN A 880 21.33 -31.00 -17.36
N LEU A 881 22.08 -29.99 -17.82
CA LEU A 881 21.69 -29.07 -18.89
C LEU A 881 22.81 -28.92 -19.94
N GLU A 882 22.44 -29.00 -21.22
CA GLU A 882 23.33 -28.79 -22.36
C GLU A 882 22.70 -27.84 -23.38
N ILE A 883 23.49 -26.93 -23.93
CA ILE A 883 23.05 -25.93 -24.91
C ILE A 883 23.79 -26.16 -26.22
N PHE A 884 23.07 -26.14 -27.33
CA PHE A 884 23.63 -26.20 -28.68
C PHE A 884 23.12 -25.02 -29.50
N VAL A 885 24.02 -24.43 -30.29
CA VAL A 885 23.72 -23.35 -31.25
C VAL A 885 24.20 -23.84 -32.60
N ASN A 886 23.30 -23.93 -33.57
CA ASN A 886 23.58 -24.47 -34.91
C ASN A 886 24.29 -25.84 -34.86
N GLY A 887 23.87 -26.69 -33.91
CA GLY A 887 24.44 -28.02 -33.68
C GLY A 887 25.78 -28.07 -32.95
N VAL A 888 26.38 -26.91 -32.59
CA VAL A 888 27.63 -26.84 -31.82
C VAL A 888 27.33 -26.67 -30.33
N ARG A 889 27.95 -27.53 -29.51
CA ARG A 889 27.78 -27.53 -28.05
C ARG A 889 28.45 -26.32 -27.41
N GLN A 890 27.74 -25.63 -26.52
CA GLN A 890 28.23 -24.46 -25.80
C GLN A 890 28.87 -24.81 -24.45
N ASN A 891 29.64 -23.85 -23.92
CA ASN A 891 30.26 -23.91 -22.59
C ASN A 891 29.22 -23.93 -21.46
N ALA A 892 29.68 -24.03 -20.20
CA ALA A 892 28.81 -23.92 -19.03
C ALA A 892 28.36 -22.48 -18.83
N LEU A 893 27.07 -22.31 -18.48
CA LEU A 893 26.58 -20.99 -18.12
C LEU A 893 27.40 -20.49 -16.92
N GLN A 894 27.74 -19.21 -16.95
CA GLN A 894 28.41 -18.48 -15.88
C GLN A 894 27.43 -17.48 -15.26
N PRO A 895 27.69 -16.97 -14.04
CA PRO A 895 26.87 -15.89 -13.50
C PRO A 895 26.79 -14.70 -14.48
N SER A 896 25.57 -14.23 -14.72
CA SER A 896 25.29 -13.08 -15.57
C SER A 896 25.58 -11.77 -14.84
N THR A 897 25.90 -10.73 -15.61
CA THR A 897 25.95 -9.34 -15.11
C THR A 897 24.70 -8.54 -15.46
N TRP A 898 23.80 -9.11 -16.26
CA TRP A 898 22.56 -8.47 -16.69
C TRP A 898 21.42 -8.79 -15.73
N GLN A 899 20.75 -7.74 -15.23
CA GLN A 899 19.58 -7.74 -14.33
C GLN A 899 19.81 -8.33 -12.94
N ASP A 900 20.32 -9.56 -12.84
CA ASP A 900 20.51 -10.26 -11.57
C ASP A 900 21.75 -11.17 -11.61
N GLN A 901 22.54 -11.18 -10.53
CA GLN A 901 23.74 -12.02 -10.44
C GLN A 901 23.43 -13.52 -10.37
N HIS A 902 22.19 -13.89 -10.01
CA HIS A 902 21.75 -15.27 -9.95
C HIS A 902 21.19 -15.77 -11.29
N TYR A 903 21.13 -14.90 -12.31
CA TYR A 903 20.95 -15.33 -13.69
C TYR A 903 22.24 -15.95 -14.21
N ALA A 904 22.13 -16.81 -15.23
CA ALA A 904 23.26 -17.50 -15.82
C ALA A 904 23.33 -17.19 -17.32
N SER A 905 24.51 -16.82 -17.82
CA SER A 905 24.76 -16.46 -19.22
C SER A 905 25.74 -17.39 -19.93
N VAL A 906 25.62 -17.49 -21.25
CA VAL A 906 26.66 -18.03 -22.12
C VAL A 906 26.75 -17.21 -23.40
N ASP A 907 27.98 -16.83 -23.77
CA ASP A 907 28.27 -16.17 -25.05
C ASP A 907 28.09 -17.17 -26.20
N ILE A 908 27.11 -16.90 -27.05
CA ILE A 908 26.79 -17.72 -28.21
C ILE A 908 27.30 -17.13 -29.53
N THR A 909 27.84 -15.90 -29.50
CA THR A 909 28.33 -15.14 -30.65
C THR A 909 29.19 -15.96 -31.62
N PRO A 910 30.16 -16.79 -31.17
CA PRO A 910 31.08 -17.49 -32.08
C PRO A 910 30.41 -18.50 -33.03
N HIS A 911 29.17 -18.91 -32.73
CA HIS A 911 28.46 -19.95 -33.48
C HIS A 911 27.22 -19.42 -34.22
N LEU A 912 26.99 -18.10 -34.20
CA LEU A 912 25.92 -17.45 -34.94
C LEU A 912 26.27 -17.28 -36.41
N LEU A 913 25.26 -17.41 -37.27
CA LEU A 913 25.37 -17.33 -38.72
C LEU A 913 24.38 -16.28 -39.26
N ALA A 914 24.65 -15.73 -40.44
CA ALA A 914 23.66 -14.94 -41.16
C ALA A 914 22.52 -15.85 -41.65
N GLY A 915 21.28 -15.38 -41.57
CA GLY A 915 20.09 -16.19 -41.84
C GLY A 915 19.57 -16.89 -40.59
N GLU A 916 19.03 -18.10 -40.75
CA GLU A 916 18.39 -18.86 -39.67
C GLU A 916 19.41 -19.47 -38.70
N ASN A 917 19.16 -19.31 -37.40
CA ASN A 917 19.93 -19.90 -36.31
C ASN A 917 19.00 -20.77 -35.45
N GLU A 918 19.44 -21.99 -35.14
CA GLU A 918 18.74 -22.92 -34.25
C GLU A 918 19.40 -22.92 -32.87
N LEU A 919 18.58 -22.73 -31.83
CA LEU A 919 18.97 -22.90 -30.43
C LEU A 919 18.27 -24.15 -29.86
N GLU A 920 19.06 -25.05 -29.29
CA GLU A 920 18.60 -26.29 -28.67
C GLU A 920 19.07 -26.35 -27.22
N ILE A 921 18.15 -26.51 -26.27
CA ILE A 921 18.44 -26.71 -24.85
C ILE A 921 17.95 -28.10 -24.45
N LEU A 922 18.85 -28.91 -23.92
CA LEU A 922 18.58 -30.27 -23.48
C LEU A 922 18.66 -30.31 -21.96
N THR A 923 17.61 -30.81 -21.34
CA THR A 923 17.55 -31.05 -19.89
C THR A 923 17.49 -32.55 -19.65
N VAL A 924 18.20 -33.01 -18.61
CA VAL A 924 18.29 -34.42 -18.26
C VAL A 924 17.76 -34.64 -16.86
N SER A 925 16.82 -35.57 -16.75
CA SER A 925 16.39 -36.12 -15.47
C SER A 925 16.81 -37.59 -15.34
N LEU A 926 17.29 -37.94 -14.16
CA LEU A 926 17.67 -39.31 -13.82
C LEU A 926 16.60 -39.95 -12.91
N LEU A 927 16.35 -39.36 -11.73
CA LEU A 927 15.44 -39.85 -10.68
C LEU A 927 14.60 -38.74 -10.01
N GLU A 928 14.80 -37.48 -10.43
CA GLU A 928 14.18 -36.28 -9.84
C GLU A 928 13.21 -35.61 -10.82
N PRO A 929 12.31 -34.71 -10.37
CA PRO A 929 11.51 -33.87 -11.27
C PRO A 929 12.42 -33.19 -12.30
N MET A 930 12.04 -33.21 -13.59
CA MET A 930 12.87 -32.62 -14.63
C MET A 930 13.07 -31.12 -14.39
N PRO A 931 14.28 -30.56 -14.59
CA PRO A 931 14.44 -29.11 -14.67
C PRO A 931 13.57 -28.61 -15.82
N VAL A 932 12.51 -27.87 -15.50
CA VAL A 932 11.68 -27.23 -16.50
C VAL A 932 12.32 -25.87 -16.80
N ILE A 933 12.40 -25.51 -18.08
CA ILE A 933 12.62 -24.12 -18.47
C ILE A 933 11.30 -23.40 -18.19
N SER A 934 11.08 -23.03 -16.92
CA SER A 934 9.81 -22.50 -16.39
C SER A 934 9.66 -20.99 -16.59
N PHE A 935 10.77 -20.30 -16.91
CA PHE A 935 10.80 -18.86 -17.18
C PHE A 935 11.43 -18.62 -18.56
N PRO A 936 11.01 -17.54 -19.26
CA PRO A 936 11.52 -17.29 -20.61
C PRO A 936 13.04 -17.20 -20.58
N ALA A 937 13.70 -17.86 -21.53
CA ALA A 937 15.10 -17.58 -21.78
C ALA A 937 15.21 -16.24 -22.52
N PHE A 938 16.37 -15.62 -22.45
CA PHE A 938 16.60 -14.33 -23.10
C PHE A 938 17.80 -14.44 -24.01
N LEU A 939 17.70 -13.91 -25.24
CA LEU A 939 18.89 -13.47 -25.95
C LEU A 939 19.08 -11.99 -25.67
N ILE A 940 20.27 -11.61 -25.23
CA ILE A 940 20.62 -10.21 -25.01
C ILE A 940 21.77 -9.81 -25.92
N GLY A 941 21.76 -8.56 -26.41
CA GLY A 941 22.85 -8.04 -27.22
C GLY A 941 22.56 -6.71 -27.92
N PRO A 942 23.52 -6.20 -28.72
CA PRO A 942 23.41 -4.93 -29.42
C PRO A 942 22.68 -5.10 -30.77
N PHE A 943 21.41 -5.48 -30.70
CA PHE A 943 20.56 -5.69 -31.87
C PHE A 943 19.22 -4.98 -31.73
N VAL A 944 18.51 -4.84 -32.84
CA VAL A 944 17.08 -4.53 -32.89
C VAL A 944 16.30 -5.73 -33.43
N ILE A 945 15.02 -5.79 -33.10
CA ILE A 945 14.11 -6.85 -33.53
C ILE A 945 13.20 -6.33 -34.64
N GLU A 946 13.27 -6.98 -35.79
CA GLU A 946 12.35 -6.89 -36.91
C GLU A 946 11.50 -8.17 -36.96
N ASP A 947 10.26 -8.10 -37.45
CA ASP A 947 9.41 -9.28 -37.71
C ASP A 947 9.41 -10.32 -36.55
N GLU A 948 9.32 -9.84 -35.31
CA GLU A 948 9.31 -10.60 -34.03
C GLU A 948 10.59 -11.38 -33.67
N ARG A 949 11.35 -11.90 -34.64
CA ARG A 949 12.51 -12.80 -34.40
C ARG A 949 13.69 -12.57 -35.33
N ARG A 950 13.71 -11.48 -36.10
CA ARG A 950 14.81 -11.13 -36.98
C ARG A 950 15.68 -10.07 -36.30
N LEU A 951 16.92 -10.43 -35.98
CA LEU A 951 17.88 -9.56 -35.32
C LEU A 951 18.65 -8.76 -36.38
N ASN A 952 18.63 -7.43 -36.25
CA ASN A 952 19.32 -6.49 -37.13
C ASN A 952 20.22 -5.51 -36.36
N THR A 953 21.00 -4.71 -37.07
CA THR A 953 21.89 -3.70 -36.49
C THR A 953 21.10 -2.54 -35.87
N SER A 954 21.52 -2.09 -34.69
CA SER A 954 20.92 -0.94 -34.03
C SER A 954 21.14 0.36 -34.81
N PRO A 955 20.13 1.25 -34.88
CA PRO A 955 20.26 2.55 -35.53
C PRO A 955 21.22 3.47 -34.75
N GLU A 956 21.97 4.31 -35.46
CA GLU A 956 22.85 5.32 -34.84
C GLU A 956 22.08 6.56 -34.35
N HIS A 957 20.92 6.83 -34.97
CA HIS A 957 20.08 7.97 -34.64
C HIS A 957 18.64 7.51 -34.42
N MET A 958 17.95 8.09 -33.44
CA MET A 958 16.59 7.70 -33.10
C MET A 958 15.76 8.89 -32.60
N PHE A 959 14.46 8.84 -32.90
CA PHE A 959 13.41 9.62 -32.25
C PHE A 959 12.11 8.83 -32.27
N GLY A 960 11.27 9.01 -31.26
CA GLY A 960 10.03 8.27 -31.11
C GLY A 960 10.15 7.03 -30.23
N CYS A 961 9.09 6.21 -30.28
CA CYS A 961 8.92 5.06 -29.42
C CYS A 961 9.94 3.94 -29.70
N TRP A 962 10.63 3.50 -28.64
CA TRP A 962 11.58 2.39 -28.68
C TRP A 962 10.99 1.10 -29.25
N ALA A 963 9.76 0.73 -28.85
CA ALA A 963 9.12 -0.49 -29.32
C ALA A 963 8.98 -0.52 -30.85
N SER A 964 8.55 0.59 -31.44
CA SER A 964 8.45 0.75 -32.90
C SER A 964 9.81 0.80 -33.61
N ALA A 965 10.88 1.10 -32.87
CA ALA A 965 12.26 1.14 -33.38
C ALA A 965 13.01 -0.20 -33.21
N GLY A 966 12.30 -1.28 -32.86
CA GLY A 966 12.87 -2.63 -32.72
C GLY A 966 13.41 -2.95 -31.32
N TYR A 967 12.95 -2.23 -30.30
CA TYR A 967 13.24 -2.49 -28.88
C TYR A 967 11.96 -2.87 -28.09
N PRO A 968 11.16 -3.84 -28.54
CA PRO A 968 9.84 -4.13 -27.96
C PRO A 968 9.90 -4.64 -26.52
N TYR A 969 10.97 -5.34 -26.15
CA TYR A 969 11.17 -5.92 -24.81
C TYR A 969 12.30 -5.24 -24.03
N TYR A 970 12.80 -4.11 -24.53
CA TYR A 970 13.84 -3.36 -23.83
C TYR A 970 13.28 -2.76 -22.54
N ALA A 971 13.94 -3.06 -21.42
CA ALA A 971 13.69 -2.45 -20.13
C ALA A 971 15.03 -1.98 -19.56
N GLY A 972 15.23 -0.66 -19.58
CA GLY A 972 16.53 -0.04 -19.34
C GLY A 972 16.51 1.46 -19.60
N ALA A 973 17.68 2.05 -19.78
CA ALA A 973 17.87 3.46 -20.12
C ALA A 973 18.42 3.64 -21.54
N GLY A 974 17.92 4.63 -22.26
CA GLY A 974 18.41 5.05 -23.57
C GLY A 974 18.97 6.46 -23.49
N GLU A 975 20.13 6.67 -24.10
CA GLU A 975 20.83 7.95 -24.15
C GLU A 975 20.63 8.60 -25.52
N TYR A 976 20.04 9.79 -25.52
CA TYR A 976 19.87 10.65 -26.67
C TYR A 976 20.85 11.80 -26.55
N SER A 977 21.60 12.08 -27.60
CA SER A 977 22.61 13.12 -27.54
C SER A 977 22.66 13.92 -28.85
N GLN A 978 22.78 15.25 -28.73
CA GLN A 978 22.85 16.18 -29.85
C GLN A 978 23.73 17.39 -29.52
N GLU A 979 24.48 17.84 -30.52
CA GLU A 979 25.23 19.11 -30.49
C GLU A 979 24.31 20.27 -30.92
N VAL A 980 24.27 21.34 -30.13
CA VAL A 980 23.42 22.51 -30.34
C VAL A 980 24.25 23.79 -30.35
N ASP A 981 24.13 24.57 -31.43
CA ASP A 981 24.79 25.86 -31.57
C ASP A 981 23.93 27.00 -30.99
N LEU A 982 24.42 27.63 -29.92
CA LEU A 982 23.80 28.74 -29.23
C LEU A 982 24.44 30.10 -29.57
N THR A 983 25.26 30.20 -30.62
CA THR A 983 25.97 31.45 -31.01
C THR A 983 25.03 32.64 -31.23
N GLN A 984 23.79 32.41 -31.69
CA GLN A 984 22.79 33.46 -31.93
C GLN A 984 21.84 33.67 -30.73
N VAL A 985 22.05 32.95 -29.62
CA VAL A 985 21.23 33.07 -28.41
C VAL A 985 21.89 34.04 -27.44
N SER A 986 21.29 35.22 -27.30
CA SER A 986 21.63 36.20 -26.27
C SER A 986 20.48 36.26 -25.27
N LEU A 987 20.81 36.12 -23.98
CA LEU A 987 19.85 36.24 -22.88
C LEU A 987 20.04 37.60 -22.20
N ALA A 988 18.95 38.31 -21.94
CA ALA A 988 18.96 39.46 -21.06
C ALA A 988 19.28 39.04 -19.60
N PRO A 989 19.73 39.95 -18.72
CA PRO A 989 20.05 39.61 -17.32
C PRO A 989 18.89 39.01 -16.52
N ASP A 990 17.67 39.23 -16.98
CA ASP A 990 16.40 38.72 -16.44
C ASP A 990 15.82 37.57 -17.27
N GLU A 991 16.54 37.01 -18.24
CA GLU A 991 16.08 35.87 -19.02
C GLU A 991 16.76 34.56 -18.64
N GLU A 992 16.00 33.47 -18.71
CA GLU A 992 16.50 32.11 -18.57
C GLU A 992 16.26 31.31 -19.86
N LEU A 993 17.19 30.43 -20.18
CA LEU A 993 17.05 29.43 -21.22
C LEU A 993 16.62 28.09 -20.62
N TRP A 994 15.53 27.55 -21.13
CA TRP A 994 14.94 26.29 -20.69
C TRP A 994 14.96 25.25 -21.82
N LEU A 995 15.22 23.99 -21.48
CA LEU A 995 14.98 22.84 -22.35
C LEU A 995 13.69 22.17 -21.92
N GLU A 996 12.78 21.99 -22.88
CA GLU A 996 11.48 21.35 -22.65
C GLU A 996 11.29 20.18 -23.63
N VAL A 997 10.83 19.06 -23.11
CA VAL A 997 10.51 17.86 -23.90
C VAL A 997 9.03 17.53 -23.73
N GLU A 998 8.32 17.35 -24.85
CA GLU A 998 6.86 17.17 -24.83
C GLU A 998 6.41 15.84 -24.21
N ASP A 999 7.09 14.72 -24.52
CA ASP A 999 6.73 13.40 -24.03
C ASP A 999 7.98 12.51 -23.87
N ILE A 1000 8.29 12.17 -22.63
CA ILE A 1000 9.29 11.17 -22.25
C ILE A 1000 8.58 10.09 -21.43
N ARG A 1001 8.87 8.83 -21.75
CA ARG A 1001 8.31 7.65 -21.08
C ARG A 1001 9.44 6.78 -20.52
N GLU A 1002 9.69 6.74 -19.21
CA GLU A 1002 8.90 7.32 -18.09
C GLU A 1002 9.67 8.26 -17.16
N THR A 1003 11.01 8.26 -17.18
CA THR A 1003 11.82 9.19 -16.38
C THR A 1003 13.03 9.66 -17.18
N ALA A 1004 13.62 10.81 -16.85
CA ALA A 1004 14.83 11.29 -17.51
C ALA A 1004 15.78 12.10 -16.63
N SER A 1005 17.07 12.00 -16.93
CA SER A 1005 18.11 12.93 -16.50
C SER A 1005 18.64 13.71 -17.69
N LEU A 1006 18.94 15.00 -17.47
CA LEU A 1006 19.52 15.90 -18.47
C LEU A 1006 20.96 16.23 -18.10
N TYR A 1007 21.85 16.17 -19.09
CA TYR A 1007 23.23 16.63 -19.00
C TYR A 1007 23.49 17.68 -20.09
N VAL A 1008 24.18 18.75 -19.71
CA VAL A 1008 24.63 19.81 -20.62
C VAL A 1008 26.12 19.97 -20.42
N ASN A 1009 26.91 19.76 -21.48
CA ASN A 1009 28.37 19.76 -21.43
C ASN A 1009 28.91 18.85 -20.29
N ASP A 1010 28.39 17.62 -20.23
CA ASP A 1010 28.70 16.59 -19.22
C ASP A 1010 28.36 16.95 -17.76
N MET A 1011 27.74 18.10 -17.51
CA MET A 1011 27.20 18.47 -16.20
C MET A 1011 25.73 18.09 -16.08
N GLU A 1012 25.35 17.41 -15.00
CA GLU A 1012 23.96 17.05 -14.74
C GLU A 1012 23.12 18.32 -14.43
N ALA A 1013 22.18 18.63 -15.31
CA ALA A 1013 21.25 19.75 -15.15
C ALA A 1013 20.02 19.39 -14.30
N GLY A 1014 19.74 18.10 -14.13
CA GLY A 1014 18.80 17.56 -13.15
C GLY A 1014 17.94 16.40 -13.64
N ILE A 1015 17.15 15.84 -12.72
CA ILE A 1015 16.30 14.67 -12.93
C ILE A 1015 14.82 15.08 -12.98
N ARG A 1016 14.05 14.42 -13.84
CA ARG A 1016 12.59 14.50 -13.93
C ARG A 1016 12.00 13.10 -13.95
N LEU A 1017 11.13 12.83 -12.98
CA LEU A 1017 10.47 11.54 -12.82
C LEU A 1017 9.08 11.48 -13.47
N TRP A 1018 8.57 12.64 -13.90
CA TRP A 1018 7.23 12.81 -14.46
C TRP A 1018 7.14 14.14 -15.21
N PRO A 1019 6.11 14.31 -16.07
CA PRO A 1019 5.82 15.59 -16.71
C PRO A 1019 5.50 16.71 -15.70
N PRO A 1020 5.77 17.98 -16.07
CA PRO A 1020 6.42 18.40 -17.30
C PRO A 1020 7.96 18.22 -17.27
N TYR A 1021 8.53 17.78 -18.40
CA TYR A 1021 9.98 17.56 -18.56
C TYR A 1021 10.70 18.86 -18.94
N HIS A 1022 10.80 19.77 -17.96
CA HIS A 1022 11.40 21.10 -18.14
C HIS A 1022 12.63 21.27 -17.25
N TRP A 1023 13.73 21.76 -17.84
CA TRP A 1023 14.98 22.07 -17.15
C TRP A 1023 15.46 23.48 -17.46
N ASN A 1024 15.85 24.23 -16.43
CA ASN A 1024 16.59 25.46 -16.61
C ASN A 1024 18.04 25.10 -16.95
N ILE A 1025 18.45 25.37 -18.18
CA ILE A 1025 19.80 25.04 -18.66
C ILE A 1025 20.74 26.24 -18.63
N THR A 1026 20.25 27.43 -18.30
CA THR A 1026 21.03 28.69 -18.23
C THR A 1026 22.37 28.54 -17.51
N PRO A 1027 22.47 27.85 -16.34
CA PRO A 1027 23.73 27.74 -15.62
C PRO A 1027 24.78 26.84 -16.29
N TYR A 1028 24.39 26.02 -17.28
CA TYR A 1028 25.20 24.93 -17.83
C TYR A 1028 25.62 25.16 -19.28
N VAL A 1029 25.00 26.14 -19.95
CA VAL A 1029 25.29 26.47 -21.35
C VAL A 1029 26.42 27.48 -21.49
N GLU A 1030 27.21 27.33 -22.54
CA GLU A 1030 28.26 28.26 -22.96
C GLU A 1030 27.90 28.91 -24.30
N GLN A 1031 28.54 30.05 -24.63
CA GLN A 1031 28.38 30.64 -25.95
C GLN A 1031 29.04 29.76 -27.03
N GLY A 1032 28.31 29.48 -28.11
CA GLY A 1032 28.77 28.58 -29.17
C GLY A 1032 28.15 27.19 -29.08
N SER A 1033 28.94 26.15 -29.36
CA SER A 1033 28.47 24.77 -29.41
C SER A 1033 28.35 24.15 -28.02
N ASN A 1034 27.24 23.46 -27.77
CA ASN A 1034 26.95 22.78 -26.51
C ASN A 1034 26.47 21.35 -26.78
N TRP A 1035 26.91 20.40 -25.95
CA TRP A 1035 26.39 19.05 -25.97
C TRP A 1035 25.20 18.91 -25.04
N ILE A 1036 24.09 18.40 -25.57
CA ILE A 1036 22.88 18.08 -24.80
C ILE A 1036 22.70 16.57 -24.82
N THR A 1037 22.62 15.96 -23.64
CA THR A 1037 22.40 14.54 -23.47
C THR A 1037 21.21 14.28 -22.56
N ILE A 1038 20.22 13.53 -23.03
CA ILE A 1038 19.03 13.12 -22.30
C ILE A 1038 19.09 11.61 -22.11
N ARG A 1039 19.11 11.14 -20.85
CA ARG A 1039 19.01 9.72 -20.52
C ARG A 1039 17.61 9.42 -20.05
N ALA A 1040 16.82 8.76 -20.89
CA ALA A 1040 15.46 8.35 -20.57
C ALA A 1040 15.44 6.89 -20.08
N ALA A 1041 14.66 6.57 -19.06
CA ALA A 1041 14.47 5.20 -18.57
C ALA A 1041 12.98 4.84 -18.52
N ASN A 1042 12.64 3.62 -18.92
CA ASN A 1042 11.28 3.10 -18.94
C ASN A 1042 10.97 2.22 -17.71
N THR A 1043 10.02 1.30 -17.83
CA THR A 1043 9.64 0.35 -16.78
C THR A 1043 9.98 -1.09 -17.18
N LEU A 1044 9.81 -2.02 -16.25
CA LEU A 1044 10.03 -3.45 -16.50
C LEU A 1044 8.87 -4.13 -17.26
N GLU A 1045 7.79 -3.39 -17.55
CA GLU A 1045 6.58 -3.95 -18.17
C GLU A 1045 6.86 -4.58 -19.53
N ASN A 1046 7.68 -3.92 -20.36
CA ASN A 1046 8.05 -4.42 -21.67
C ASN A 1046 8.73 -5.79 -21.57
N LEU A 1047 9.53 -6.03 -20.52
CA LEU A 1047 10.27 -7.26 -20.33
C LEU A 1047 9.46 -8.34 -19.60
N TYR A 1048 8.92 -8.03 -18.42
CA TYR A 1048 8.27 -9.02 -17.53
C TYR A 1048 6.75 -9.04 -17.63
N GLY A 1049 6.12 -7.90 -17.90
CA GLY A 1049 4.69 -7.83 -18.22
C GLY A 1049 4.37 -8.29 -19.65
N LYS A 1050 5.40 -8.32 -20.52
CA LYS A 1050 5.32 -8.68 -21.95
C LYS A 1050 4.37 -7.77 -22.74
N THR A 1051 4.20 -6.54 -22.28
CA THR A 1051 3.39 -5.51 -22.94
C THR A 1051 4.33 -4.43 -23.46
N ALA A 1052 4.42 -4.27 -24.79
CA ALA A 1052 5.28 -3.25 -25.39
C ALA A 1052 4.69 -1.84 -25.20
N LEU A 1053 4.91 -1.24 -24.03
CA LEU A 1053 4.48 0.12 -23.73
C LEU A 1053 5.34 1.14 -24.50
N PRO A 1054 4.75 2.30 -24.89
CA PRO A 1054 5.52 3.42 -25.42
C PRO A 1054 6.66 3.80 -24.46
N SER A 1055 7.89 3.90 -24.97
CA SER A 1055 9.09 4.17 -24.18
C SER A 1055 10.05 5.08 -24.94
N GLY A 1056 10.83 5.88 -24.21
CA GLY A 1056 11.83 6.78 -24.77
C GLY A 1056 11.34 8.22 -24.94
N MET A 1057 11.99 8.97 -25.83
CA MET A 1057 11.67 10.36 -26.16
C MET A 1057 10.73 10.41 -27.38
N ASN A 1058 9.43 10.51 -27.12
CA ASN A 1058 8.37 10.46 -28.13
C ASN A 1058 7.96 11.84 -28.64
N GLY A 1059 8.15 12.87 -27.82
CA GLY A 1059 7.75 14.24 -28.08
C GLY A 1059 8.91 15.14 -28.52
N ARG A 1060 8.59 16.30 -29.10
CA ARG A 1060 9.62 17.23 -29.58
C ARG A 1060 10.41 17.85 -28.44
N VAL A 1061 11.67 18.18 -28.72
CA VAL A 1061 12.55 18.94 -27.83
C VAL A 1061 12.62 20.37 -28.31
N LYS A 1062 12.47 21.32 -27.38
CA LYS A 1062 12.53 22.75 -27.67
C LYS A 1062 13.36 23.50 -26.65
N LEU A 1063 14.05 24.52 -27.13
CA LEU A 1063 14.64 25.56 -26.32
C LEU A 1063 13.66 26.72 -26.20
N VAL A 1064 13.42 27.16 -24.97
CA VAL A 1064 12.45 28.20 -24.65
C VAL A 1064 13.14 29.28 -23.83
N ARG A 1065 13.06 30.54 -24.28
CA ARG A 1065 13.44 31.69 -23.46
C ARG A 1065 12.29 32.07 -22.55
N ARG A 1066 12.58 32.31 -21.27
CA ARG A 1066 11.60 32.75 -20.27
C ARG A 1066 12.13 33.99 -19.56
N THR A 1067 11.33 35.04 -19.52
CA THR A 1067 11.68 36.28 -18.83
C THR A 1067 11.21 36.24 -17.38
N LEU A 1068 12.13 36.50 -16.46
CA LEU A 1068 11.89 36.64 -15.03
C LEU A 1068 11.27 38.01 -14.79
N SER A 1069 9.98 38.07 -14.46
CA SER A 1069 9.35 39.36 -14.21
C SER A 1069 9.78 39.93 -12.84
N ASN A 1070 10.50 41.04 -12.87
CA ASN A 1070 10.70 41.92 -11.72
C ASN A 1070 9.68 43.06 -11.80
N ARG A 1071 8.54 42.93 -11.12
CA ARG A 1071 7.79 44.14 -10.73
C ARG A 1071 8.22 44.52 -9.32
N LEU A 1072 9.04 45.57 -9.27
CA LEU A 1072 9.36 46.36 -8.07
C LEU A 1072 8.09 46.75 -7.30
#